data_AF-A0A7C3F8E2-F1
#
_entry.id   AF-A0A7C3F8E2-F1
#
_cell.length_a   1.000
_cell.length_b   1.000
_cell.length_c   1.000
_cell.angle_alpha   90.00
_cell.angle_beta   90.00
_cell.angle_gamma   90.00
#
_symmetry.space_group_name_H-M   'P 1'
#
loop_
_entity.id
_entity.type
_entity.pdbx_description
1 polymer ?
#
loop_
_entity_poly.entity_id
_entity_poly.type
_entity_poly.pdbx_seq_one_letter_code
_entity_poly.pdbx_strand_id
1 'polypeptide(L)'
;MVRLAPFACALLSAIVQATVLAGYRPTLPRAQLAAGEVPVTRPGCYAEAGKTYVLMADVSSEGTPIYLGKDVTLDLNGHTLTYADAKYEHVPNYGFEEGLKGWDLSRAPGAKVVSADVRPMIGKSICELPEGQELLSPYITLPVADRPYYAMCAVATREMAVTIHVDDEQGKPVDCQFRFGDKVRPACPELNRSPKLGGGVVFALLFGQPAGKYRIRVKAEKGDCLIDEVDIRPALDVGVGIVQEIRPWAYYKCVLDGDATAFFSLYGREKALGIPIVNGAGTVTIRNGVIRSGTVGIRSWAVQSTAKDVLVKLENLKVVASGINTNAADLAKAEVRSCRFEIDTPFIIDRHNQTAVAVNLFASTEVAGNEFLGGQGCLNPGTGSVVRDNLFVNHQTVTNHYSIACGRQGNRIFNNRFEPIQGSGIYISGQNHDVHHNTFTIATAPPNCEYRYSDWSQNAIRMSDYDRDPGSPDGCYNNRVHHNTIHVTARAYPQFDRYIPAAYGFHYSCGGGTNHIHDNEITVDCPDPTSNVATAAIFISGMKSGAEWFNNRITSNVPAIWLGGRYGPSRFHRFYRNTIVKAPNAPADFQPVKIGWWKYTTHDTEFYSNRFENCSFGVALEGTGTPTYLVGWTLTVKLADAAGQPVKGAEVIISSQADGKDVAKLKTDDAGLAKAMLPEYRVNGREKSPCAGYLVRAGGREEKVMLDGDKELAIRP
;
A
#
# COMPACT_ATOMS: atom_id res chain seq x y z
N MET A 1 -0.23 -38.12 53.12
CA MET A 1 -1.61 -37.68 52.82
C MET A 1 -1.63 -36.17 52.72
N VAL A 2 -1.52 -35.62 51.51
CA VAL A 2 -1.76 -34.20 51.23
C VAL A 2 -2.60 -34.15 49.96
N ARG A 3 -3.78 -33.54 50.08
CA ARG A 3 -4.81 -33.45 49.03
C ARG A 3 -4.35 -32.45 47.95
N LEU A 4 -4.34 -32.88 46.68
CA LEU A 4 -4.30 -32.01 45.51
C LEU A 4 -5.73 -31.84 44.99
N ALA A 5 -6.18 -30.59 44.89
CA ALA A 5 -7.44 -30.19 44.25
C ALA A 5 -7.23 -30.05 42.72
N PRO A 6 -8.25 -30.32 41.88
CA PRO A 6 -8.15 -30.16 40.44
C PRO A 6 -8.44 -28.71 40.03
N PHE A 7 -7.51 -28.09 39.30
CA PHE A 7 -7.71 -26.80 38.65
C PHE A 7 -8.58 -26.96 37.41
N ALA A 8 -9.48 -26.00 37.23
CA ALA A 8 -10.50 -25.92 36.21
C ALA A 8 -9.92 -25.92 34.79
N CYS A 9 -10.60 -26.67 33.92
CA CYS A 9 -10.43 -26.72 32.48
C CYS A 9 -10.82 -25.37 31.87
N ALA A 10 -9.86 -24.57 31.42
CA ALA A 10 -10.12 -23.42 30.58
C ALA A 10 -10.26 -23.90 29.13
N LEU A 11 -11.48 -23.79 28.57
CA LEU A 11 -11.73 -23.97 27.14
C LEU A 11 -10.90 -22.94 26.36
N LEU A 12 -9.78 -23.37 25.77
CA LEU A 12 -9.26 -22.71 24.58
C LEU A 12 -10.27 -22.97 23.46
N SER A 13 -11.05 -21.95 23.12
CA SER A 13 -11.75 -21.92 21.83
C SER A 13 -10.69 -21.79 20.75
N ALA A 14 -10.21 -22.93 20.25
CA ALA A 14 -9.45 -22.99 19.01
C ALA A 14 -10.39 -22.54 17.88
N ILE A 15 -10.35 -21.26 17.55
CA ILE A 15 -10.85 -20.77 16.27
C ILE A 15 -9.98 -21.46 15.23
N VAL A 16 -10.54 -22.51 14.61
CA VAL A 16 -10.00 -23.07 13.38
C VAL A 16 -10.18 -21.98 12.34
N GLN A 17 -9.24 -21.05 12.27
CA GLN A 17 -9.09 -20.21 11.08
C GLN A 17 -8.82 -21.20 9.96
N ALA A 18 -9.82 -21.44 9.12
CA ALA A 18 -9.61 -22.12 7.85
C ALA A 18 -8.48 -21.34 7.18
N THR A 19 -7.30 -21.95 7.10
CA THR A 19 -6.19 -21.40 6.36
C THR A 19 -6.72 -21.24 4.94
N VAL A 20 -6.93 -20.00 4.52
CA VAL A 20 -7.18 -19.68 3.11
C VAL A 20 -5.92 -20.14 2.39
N LEU A 21 -6.01 -21.34 1.82
CA LEU A 21 -4.94 -21.94 1.05
C LEU A 21 -4.85 -21.17 -0.27
N ALA A 22 -3.63 -20.81 -0.65
CA ALA A 22 -3.32 -20.26 -1.95
C ALA A 22 -4.06 -21.00 -3.09
N GLY A 23 -4.67 -20.25 -4.01
CA GLY A 23 -5.48 -20.81 -5.09
C GLY A 23 -4.67 -21.33 -6.28
N TYR A 24 -3.43 -20.86 -6.47
CA TYR A 24 -2.56 -21.27 -7.56
C TYR A 24 -2.17 -22.75 -7.46
N ARG A 25 -2.20 -23.45 -8.59
CA ARG A 25 -1.74 -24.83 -8.73
C ARG A 25 -0.90 -24.98 -9.99
N PRO A 26 0.34 -25.50 -9.89
CA PRO A 26 1.12 -25.86 -11.07
C PRO A 26 0.31 -26.75 -12.01
N THR A 27 0.31 -26.39 -13.30
CA THR A 27 -0.36 -27.19 -14.34
C THR A 27 0.67 -28.12 -14.98
N LEU A 28 0.31 -29.39 -15.17
CA LEU A 28 1.13 -30.32 -15.96
C LEU A 28 0.79 -30.17 -17.45
N PRO A 29 1.79 -30.06 -18.34
CA PRO A 29 1.54 -30.00 -19.76
C PRO A 29 0.85 -31.26 -20.30
N ARG A 30 -0.12 -31.07 -21.19
CA ARG A 30 -0.66 -32.17 -22.00
C ARG A 30 0.00 -32.22 -23.37
N ALA A 31 0.19 -33.44 -23.88
CA ALA A 31 0.86 -33.68 -25.16
C ALA A 31 -0.06 -33.52 -26.38
N GLN A 32 -1.38 -33.49 -26.20
CA GLN A 32 -2.35 -33.47 -27.29
C GLN A 32 -3.32 -32.30 -27.16
N LEU A 33 -3.59 -31.66 -28.30
CA LEU A 33 -4.60 -30.62 -28.44
C LEU A 33 -6.00 -31.24 -28.46
N ALA A 34 -6.96 -30.50 -27.92
CA ALA A 34 -8.38 -30.78 -28.09
C ALA A 34 -8.85 -30.26 -29.47
N ALA A 35 -10.00 -30.74 -29.91
CA ALA A 35 -10.58 -30.31 -31.18
C ALA A 35 -10.82 -28.79 -31.19
N GLY A 36 -10.30 -28.11 -32.23
CA GLY A 36 -10.46 -26.67 -32.43
C GLY A 36 -9.39 -25.79 -31.77
N GLU A 37 -8.49 -26.36 -30.97
CA GLU A 37 -7.35 -25.63 -30.41
C GLU A 37 -6.22 -25.44 -31.43
N VAL A 38 -5.47 -24.36 -31.28
CA VAL A 38 -4.38 -23.98 -32.18
C VAL A 38 -3.05 -24.06 -31.43
N PRO A 39 -2.05 -24.81 -31.92
CA PRO A 39 -0.75 -24.90 -31.27
C PRO A 39 0.00 -23.57 -31.34
N VAL A 40 0.66 -23.23 -30.23
CA VAL A 40 1.62 -22.13 -30.12
C VAL A 40 2.98 -22.73 -29.82
N THR A 41 3.92 -22.55 -30.75
CA THR A 41 5.29 -23.10 -30.65
C THR A 41 6.36 -22.04 -30.83
N ARG A 42 5.98 -20.77 -31.04
CA ARG A 42 6.90 -19.66 -31.27
C ARG A 42 6.28 -18.31 -30.91
N PRO A 43 7.08 -17.25 -30.74
CA PRO A 43 6.57 -15.89 -30.64
C PRO A 43 5.70 -15.50 -31.85
N GLY A 44 4.70 -14.65 -31.64
CA GLY A 44 3.81 -14.21 -32.71
C GLY A 44 2.53 -13.49 -32.27
N CYS A 45 1.71 -13.16 -33.26
CA CYS A 45 0.39 -12.57 -33.07
C CYS A 45 -0.69 -13.65 -33.19
N TYR A 46 -1.59 -13.71 -32.21
CA TYR A 46 -2.64 -14.72 -32.09
C TYR A 46 -3.98 -14.02 -31.85
N ALA A 47 -4.69 -13.71 -32.95
CA ALA A 47 -5.77 -12.73 -32.94
C ALA A 47 -7.10 -13.20 -33.54
N GLU A 48 -7.21 -14.46 -33.97
CA GLU A 48 -8.45 -14.98 -34.53
C GLU A 48 -9.48 -15.18 -33.41
N ALA A 49 -10.55 -14.39 -33.44
CA ALA A 49 -11.60 -14.43 -32.43
C ALA A 49 -12.24 -15.82 -32.30
N GLY A 50 -12.54 -16.21 -31.07
CA GLY A 50 -13.11 -17.52 -30.71
C GLY A 50 -12.09 -18.65 -30.61
N LYS A 51 -10.79 -18.40 -30.86
CA LYS A 51 -9.75 -19.44 -30.77
C LYS A 51 -9.18 -19.61 -29.37
N THR A 52 -8.81 -20.85 -29.09
CA THR A 52 -7.95 -21.23 -27.96
C THR A 52 -6.58 -21.58 -28.52
N TYR A 53 -5.60 -20.76 -28.16
CA TYR A 53 -4.19 -20.92 -28.46
C TYR A 53 -3.51 -21.63 -27.30
N VAL A 54 -2.79 -22.71 -27.57
CA VAL A 54 -2.22 -23.60 -26.54
C VAL A 54 -0.72 -23.71 -26.74
N LEU A 55 0.08 -23.32 -25.73
CA LEU A 55 1.52 -23.57 -25.78
C LEU A 55 1.78 -25.08 -25.78
N MET A 56 2.63 -25.52 -26.69
CA MET A 56 3.05 -26.92 -26.81
C MET A 56 4.52 -27.13 -26.44
N ALA A 57 5.22 -26.05 -26.09
CA ALA A 57 6.59 -26.01 -25.61
C ALA A 57 6.81 -24.70 -24.86
N ASP A 58 7.91 -24.62 -24.11
CA ASP A 58 8.39 -23.34 -23.60
C ASP A 58 8.76 -22.42 -24.77
N VAL A 59 8.40 -21.14 -24.67
CA VAL A 59 8.63 -20.13 -25.71
C VAL A 59 9.42 -18.99 -25.10
N SER A 60 10.53 -18.63 -25.74
CA SER A 60 11.36 -17.47 -25.37
C SER A 60 11.40 -16.43 -26.48
N SER A 61 11.53 -15.16 -26.12
CA SER A 61 11.80 -14.05 -27.03
C SER A 61 12.78 -13.06 -26.40
N GLU A 62 13.64 -12.49 -27.22
CA GLU A 62 14.55 -11.41 -26.85
C GLU A 62 13.81 -10.15 -26.36
N GLY A 63 12.56 -9.95 -26.79
CA GLY A 63 11.68 -8.85 -26.39
C GLY A 63 10.29 -9.36 -26.01
N THR A 64 9.24 -8.77 -26.58
CA THR A 64 7.85 -9.19 -26.36
C THR A 64 7.48 -10.41 -27.21
N PRO A 65 7.11 -11.58 -26.63
CA PRO A 65 6.87 -12.79 -27.41
C PRO A 65 5.46 -12.90 -28.00
N ILE A 66 4.40 -12.46 -27.31
CA ILE A 66 3.01 -12.72 -27.72
C ILE A 66 2.17 -11.44 -27.76
N TYR A 67 1.42 -11.27 -28.85
CA TYR A 67 0.33 -10.30 -28.96
C TYR A 67 -1.00 -10.98 -29.23
N LEU A 68 -2.05 -10.59 -28.51
CA LEU A 68 -3.37 -11.20 -28.60
C LEU A 68 -4.41 -10.26 -29.20
N GLY A 69 -5.35 -10.83 -29.96
CA GLY A 69 -6.61 -10.16 -30.31
C GLY A 69 -7.60 -10.16 -29.15
N LYS A 70 -8.87 -9.80 -29.41
CA LYS A 70 -9.98 -10.00 -28.46
C LYS A 70 -10.72 -11.30 -28.73
N ASP A 71 -11.44 -11.78 -27.72
CA ASP A 71 -12.25 -13.00 -27.77
C ASP A 71 -11.40 -14.26 -27.97
N VAL A 72 -10.21 -14.28 -27.36
CA VAL A 72 -9.24 -15.39 -27.47
C VAL A 72 -8.88 -15.96 -26.10
N THR A 73 -8.49 -17.22 -26.07
CA THR A 73 -7.86 -17.84 -24.90
C THR A 73 -6.41 -18.20 -25.23
N LEU A 74 -5.47 -17.79 -24.38
CA LEU A 74 -4.10 -18.29 -24.35
C LEU A 74 -3.95 -19.23 -23.14
N ASP A 75 -3.89 -20.52 -23.42
CA ASP A 75 -3.59 -21.56 -22.45
C ASP A 75 -2.09 -21.87 -22.51
N LEU A 76 -1.35 -21.54 -21.45
CA LEU A 76 0.08 -21.83 -21.38
C LEU A 76 0.34 -23.32 -21.15
N ASN A 77 -0.68 -24.13 -20.82
CA ASN A 77 -0.59 -25.59 -20.77
C ASN A 77 0.61 -26.11 -19.97
N GLY A 78 0.86 -25.54 -18.80
CA GLY A 78 1.99 -25.89 -17.93
C GLY A 78 3.37 -25.42 -18.40
N HIS A 79 3.47 -24.77 -19.57
CA HIS A 79 4.72 -24.26 -20.13
C HIS A 79 5.08 -22.85 -19.63
N THR A 80 6.31 -22.46 -19.94
CA THR A 80 6.87 -21.15 -19.63
C THR A 80 6.95 -20.27 -20.89
N LEU A 81 6.45 -19.05 -20.77
CA LEU A 81 6.66 -17.95 -21.71
C LEU A 81 7.69 -16.98 -21.14
N THR A 82 8.87 -16.88 -21.76
CA THR A 82 9.95 -16.00 -21.32
C THR A 82 10.08 -14.80 -22.26
N TYR A 83 10.08 -13.60 -21.69
CA TYR A 83 10.35 -12.34 -22.40
C TYR A 83 11.67 -11.74 -21.93
N ALA A 84 12.25 -10.83 -22.72
CA ALA A 84 13.59 -10.28 -22.43
C ALA A 84 14.67 -11.37 -22.27
N ASP A 85 14.64 -12.40 -23.10
CA ASP A 85 15.55 -13.55 -23.04
C ASP A 85 16.61 -13.50 -24.15
N ALA A 86 17.61 -12.64 -23.98
CA ALA A 86 18.69 -12.46 -24.96
C ALA A 86 20.11 -12.55 -24.37
N LYS A 87 20.26 -13.04 -23.12
CA LYS A 87 21.54 -13.03 -22.38
C LYS A 87 22.16 -11.64 -22.22
N TYR A 88 21.35 -10.68 -21.79
CA TYR A 88 21.80 -9.33 -21.48
C TYR A 88 22.90 -9.35 -20.41
N GLU A 89 24.00 -8.65 -20.67
CA GLU A 89 25.03 -8.42 -19.67
C GLU A 89 24.63 -7.24 -18.77
N HIS A 90 25.00 -7.34 -17.49
CA HIS A 90 24.89 -6.27 -16.52
C HIS A 90 26.27 -5.69 -16.24
N VAL A 91 26.33 -4.41 -15.88
CA VAL A 91 27.57 -3.81 -15.37
C VAL A 91 28.03 -4.62 -14.15
N PRO A 92 29.21 -5.25 -14.17
CA PRO A 92 29.72 -5.98 -13.02
C PRO A 92 29.79 -5.06 -11.81
N ASN A 93 29.31 -5.54 -10.65
CA ASN A 93 29.31 -4.75 -9.42
C ASN A 93 28.54 -3.41 -9.57
N TYR A 94 27.41 -3.42 -10.31
CA TYR A 94 26.53 -2.25 -10.48
C TYR A 94 26.00 -1.66 -9.17
N GLY A 95 25.96 -2.45 -8.09
CA GLY A 95 25.53 -2.05 -6.75
C GLY A 95 26.68 -1.86 -5.74
N PHE A 96 27.93 -1.82 -6.19
CA PHE A 96 29.10 -1.49 -5.34
C PHE A 96 29.37 -2.43 -4.15
N GLU A 97 28.76 -3.61 -4.10
CA GLU A 97 28.95 -4.63 -3.05
C GLU A 97 30.38 -5.21 -3.01
N GLU A 98 31.13 -5.12 -4.11
CA GLU A 98 32.57 -5.47 -4.18
C GLU A 98 33.48 -4.22 -4.15
N GLY A 99 33.01 -3.11 -3.57
CA GLY A 99 33.73 -1.85 -3.56
C GLY A 99 33.71 -1.17 -4.94
N LEU A 100 34.83 -0.59 -5.36
CA LEU A 100 35.00 0.01 -6.69
C LEU A 100 35.67 -0.94 -7.71
N LYS A 101 35.70 -2.25 -7.41
CA LYS A 101 36.30 -3.24 -8.31
C LYS A 101 35.60 -3.21 -9.67
N GLY A 102 36.40 -3.11 -10.74
CA GLY A 102 35.93 -3.09 -12.12
C GLY A 102 35.57 -1.69 -12.66
N TRP A 103 35.46 -0.68 -11.80
CA TRP A 103 35.15 0.70 -12.19
C TRP A 103 36.41 1.48 -12.59
N ASP A 104 36.29 2.33 -13.62
CA ASP A 104 37.34 3.28 -14.00
C ASP A 104 37.15 4.60 -13.24
N LEU A 105 38.14 4.90 -12.38
CA LEU A 105 38.17 6.06 -11.49
C LEU A 105 39.05 7.20 -12.00
N SER A 106 39.56 7.13 -13.22
CA SER A 106 40.45 8.16 -13.79
C SER A 106 39.81 9.56 -13.81
N ARG A 107 38.47 9.62 -13.85
CA ARG A 107 37.65 10.84 -13.78
C ARG A 107 36.86 10.99 -12.47
N ALA A 108 37.04 10.06 -11.54
CA ALA A 108 36.46 10.11 -10.22
C ALA A 108 37.43 9.66 -9.11
N PRO A 109 38.60 10.32 -8.96
CA PRO A 109 39.62 9.91 -7.99
C PRO A 109 39.16 10.03 -6.53
N GLY A 110 38.08 10.77 -6.25
CA GLY A 110 37.49 10.90 -4.92
C GLY A 110 36.30 9.97 -4.68
N ALA A 111 35.87 9.18 -5.67
CA ALA A 111 34.81 8.20 -5.46
C ALA A 111 35.23 7.18 -4.40
N LYS A 112 34.30 6.84 -3.50
CA LYS A 112 34.52 5.83 -2.46
C LYS A 112 33.23 5.07 -2.18
N VAL A 113 33.37 3.87 -1.65
CA VAL A 113 32.22 3.07 -1.19
C VAL A 113 32.01 3.29 0.29
N VAL A 114 30.75 3.49 0.67
CA VAL A 114 30.30 3.68 2.05
C VAL A 114 29.18 2.69 2.37
N SER A 115 28.92 2.44 3.66
CA SER A 115 27.79 1.61 4.08
C SER A 115 26.47 2.24 3.63
N ALA A 116 25.54 1.43 3.12
CA ALA A 116 24.16 1.82 2.86
C ALA A 116 23.43 2.31 4.13
N ASP A 117 23.97 2.09 5.33
CA ASP A 117 23.41 2.65 6.56
C ASP A 117 23.38 4.19 6.57
N VAL A 118 24.21 4.87 5.77
CA VAL A 118 24.14 6.34 5.66
C VAL A 118 22.87 6.80 4.93
N ARG A 119 22.43 6.02 3.93
CA ARG A 119 21.19 6.18 3.16
C ARG A 119 20.77 4.80 2.62
N PRO A 120 19.79 4.12 3.27
CA PRO A 120 19.41 2.78 2.86
C PRO A 120 18.94 2.74 1.40
N MET A 121 19.70 2.07 0.55
CA MET A 121 19.36 1.79 -0.84
C MET A 121 19.41 0.27 -1.04
N ILE A 122 19.83 -0.23 -2.19
CA ILE A 122 19.84 -1.67 -2.47
C ILE A 122 21.14 -2.25 -1.90
N GLY A 123 21.05 -3.43 -1.29
CA GLY A 123 22.23 -4.09 -0.74
C GLY A 123 22.76 -3.44 0.55
N LYS A 124 24.08 -3.49 0.73
CA LYS A 124 24.80 -3.05 1.94
C LYS A 124 25.77 -1.91 1.67
N SER A 125 26.08 -1.64 0.40
CA SER A 125 27.13 -0.69 0.00
C SER A 125 26.59 0.25 -1.06
N ILE A 126 27.02 1.52 -1.02
CA ILE A 126 26.71 2.51 -2.04
C ILE A 126 27.97 3.32 -2.38
N CYS A 127 27.99 3.94 -3.55
CA CYS A 127 29.09 4.82 -3.96
C CYS A 127 28.78 6.28 -3.59
N GLU A 128 29.70 6.94 -2.89
CA GLU A 128 29.76 8.39 -2.78
C GLU A 128 30.62 8.92 -3.92
N LEU A 129 29.99 9.60 -4.88
CA LEU A 129 30.62 10.22 -6.05
C LEU A 129 30.69 11.74 -5.84
N PRO A 130 31.91 12.33 -5.72
CA PRO A 130 32.03 13.76 -5.45
C PRO A 130 31.50 14.65 -6.57
N GLU A 131 31.01 15.83 -6.23
CA GLU A 131 30.51 16.80 -7.21
C GLU A 131 31.53 17.08 -8.33
N GLY A 132 31.07 17.08 -9.57
CA GLY A 132 31.86 17.32 -10.78
C GLY A 132 32.64 16.11 -11.28
N GLN A 133 32.75 15.03 -10.50
CA GLN A 133 33.44 13.80 -10.89
C GLN A 133 32.55 12.85 -11.69
N GLU A 134 33.17 12.05 -12.55
CA GLU A 134 32.50 11.12 -13.45
C GLU A 134 33.04 9.70 -13.28
N LEU A 135 32.15 8.76 -12.99
CA LEU A 135 32.41 7.34 -12.83
C LEU A 135 32.11 6.59 -14.13
N LEU A 136 33.00 5.69 -14.54
CA LEU A 136 32.89 4.96 -15.80
C LEU A 136 32.78 3.44 -15.55
N SER A 137 31.76 2.81 -16.13
CA SER A 137 31.62 1.36 -16.11
C SER A 137 32.57 0.69 -17.11
N PRO A 138 32.87 -0.62 -16.95
CA PRO A 138 33.35 -1.41 -18.06
C PRO A 138 32.29 -1.50 -19.18
N TYR A 139 32.72 -1.92 -20.36
CA TYR A 139 31.81 -2.23 -21.46
C TYR A 139 31.01 -3.50 -21.18
N ILE A 140 29.72 -3.46 -21.46
CA ILE A 140 28.78 -4.59 -21.42
C ILE A 140 28.17 -4.80 -22.80
N THR A 141 27.78 -6.04 -23.08
CA THR A 141 27.17 -6.45 -24.35
C THR A 141 25.65 -6.30 -24.28
N LEU A 142 25.10 -5.48 -25.17
CA LEU A 142 23.67 -5.36 -25.44
C LEU A 142 23.35 -6.15 -26.73
N PRO A 143 22.72 -7.32 -26.61
CA PRO A 143 22.66 -8.30 -27.71
C PRO A 143 21.61 -7.98 -28.80
N VAL A 144 20.69 -7.04 -28.56
CA VAL A 144 19.54 -6.81 -29.42
C VAL A 144 19.54 -5.37 -29.93
N ALA A 145 19.51 -5.22 -31.25
CA ALA A 145 19.43 -3.91 -31.88
C ALA A 145 18.00 -3.32 -31.80
N ASP A 146 17.89 -1.99 -31.94
CA ASP A 146 16.64 -1.28 -32.19
C ASP A 146 15.49 -1.58 -31.19
N ARG A 147 15.88 -1.78 -29.93
CA ARG A 147 14.98 -1.98 -28.79
C ARG A 147 15.26 -0.95 -27.69
N PRO A 148 14.29 -0.70 -26.79
CA PRO A 148 14.51 0.21 -25.67
C PRO A 148 15.39 -0.42 -24.58
N TYR A 149 16.38 0.36 -24.15
CA TYR A 149 17.17 0.15 -22.95
C TYR A 149 17.12 1.41 -22.08
N TYR A 150 17.29 1.24 -20.78
CA TYR A 150 17.58 2.36 -19.88
C TYR A 150 18.97 2.22 -19.30
N ALA A 151 19.82 3.22 -19.57
CA ALA A 151 21.03 3.45 -18.80
C ALA A 151 20.60 4.20 -17.54
N MET A 152 20.88 3.66 -16.37
CA MET A 152 20.24 4.08 -15.12
C MET A 152 21.22 4.21 -13.97
N CYS A 153 20.81 5.00 -12.97
CA CYS A 153 21.53 5.20 -11.73
C CYS A 153 20.50 5.50 -10.62
N ALA A 154 20.50 4.71 -9.55
CA ALA A 154 19.75 5.05 -8.35
C ALA A 154 20.46 6.17 -7.59
N VAL A 155 19.70 7.16 -7.14
CA VAL A 155 20.20 8.35 -6.45
C VAL A 155 19.44 8.51 -5.13
N ALA A 156 20.16 8.75 -4.04
CA ALA A 156 19.59 8.69 -2.70
C ALA A 156 18.59 9.81 -2.37
N THR A 157 18.72 10.99 -2.96
CA THR A 157 17.89 12.16 -2.61
C THR A 157 17.64 13.07 -3.81
N ARG A 158 16.55 13.85 -3.76
CA ARG A 158 16.23 14.86 -4.79
C ARG A 158 17.19 16.06 -4.78
N GLU A 159 17.95 16.24 -3.71
CA GLU A 159 18.93 17.32 -3.59
C GLU A 159 20.20 17.03 -4.40
N MET A 160 20.47 15.75 -4.69
CA MET A 160 21.56 15.25 -5.53
C MET A 160 21.13 15.20 -6.99
N ALA A 161 22.00 15.62 -7.90
CA ALA A 161 21.74 15.53 -9.34
C ALA A 161 22.87 14.82 -10.06
N VAL A 162 22.52 13.97 -11.03
CA VAL A 162 23.48 13.26 -11.87
C VAL A 162 23.20 13.52 -13.34
N THR A 163 24.23 13.34 -14.16
CA THR A 163 24.11 13.19 -15.61
C THR A 163 24.45 11.75 -15.99
N ILE A 164 23.65 11.16 -16.88
CA ILE A 164 23.86 9.81 -17.42
C ILE A 164 24.27 9.92 -18.89
N HIS A 165 25.46 9.44 -19.20
CA HIS A 165 25.97 9.26 -20.57
C HIS A 165 26.12 7.78 -20.90
N VAL A 166 26.10 7.46 -22.19
CA VAL A 166 26.54 6.17 -22.71
C VAL A 166 27.54 6.39 -23.83
N ASP A 167 28.58 5.56 -23.86
CA ASP A 167 29.48 5.46 -25.00
C ASP A 167 29.31 4.10 -25.70
N ASP A 168 29.48 4.07 -27.02
CA ASP A 168 29.59 2.84 -27.81
C ASP A 168 30.96 2.18 -27.66
N GLU A 169 31.16 1.03 -28.30
CA GLU A 169 32.39 0.24 -28.20
C GLU A 169 33.65 0.98 -28.71
N GLN A 170 33.47 2.02 -29.55
CA GLN A 170 34.56 2.89 -30.02
C GLN A 170 34.86 4.04 -29.03
N GLY A 171 34.13 4.12 -27.92
CA GLY A 171 34.23 5.20 -26.94
C GLY A 171 33.56 6.49 -27.39
N LYS A 172 32.73 6.45 -28.43
CA LYS A 172 32.00 7.62 -28.93
C LYS A 172 30.70 7.79 -28.12
N PRO A 173 30.34 9.02 -27.73
CA PRO A 173 29.07 9.27 -27.07
C PRO A 173 27.86 8.85 -27.91
N VAL A 174 26.89 8.22 -27.26
CA VAL A 174 25.61 7.82 -27.84
C VAL A 174 24.58 8.93 -27.59
N ASP A 175 24.14 9.55 -28.67
CA ASP A 175 23.07 10.55 -28.66
C ASP A 175 21.77 9.93 -29.19
N CYS A 176 20.78 9.79 -28.32
CA CYS A 176 19.44 9.34 -28.66
C CYS A 176 18.45 10.49 -28.57
N GLN A 177 17.58 10.59 -29.57
CA GLN A 177 16.47 11.52 -29.58
C GLN A 177 15.16 10.75 -29.79
N PHE A 178 14.15 11.10 -29.00
CA PHE A 178 12.80 10.59 -29.19
C PHE A 178 11.94 11.63 -29.91
N ARG A 179 11.28 11.22 -31.00
CA ARG A 179 10.43 12.09 -31.84
C ARG A 179 8.97 11.69 -31.71
N PHE A 180 8.11 12.66 -31.44
CA PHE A 180 6.65 12.53 -31.40
C PHE A 180 6.02 13.65 -32.22
N GLY A 181 5.57 13.31 -33.43
CA GLY A 181 5.24 14.30 -34.44
C GLY A 181 6.43 15.22 -34.73
N ASP A 182 6.21 16.53 -34.64
CA ASP A 182 7.26 17.53 -34.89
C ASP A 182 8.17 17.81 -33.68
N LYS A 183 7.82 17.28 -32.51
CA LYS A 183 8.58 17.50 -31.28
C LYS A 183 9.68 16.46 -31.15
N VAL A 184 10.90 16.96 -30.89
CA VAL A 184 12.07 16.14 -30.58
C VAL A 184 12.42 16.35 -29.10
N ARG A 185 12.76 15.26 -28.41
CA ARG A 185 13.25 15.29 -27.03
C ARG A 185 14.58 14.54 -26.93
N PRO A 186 15.55 15.09 -26.19
CA PRO A 186 16.74 14.32 -25.82
C PRO A 186 16.32 13.14 -24.95
N ALA A 187 16.90 11.97 -25.24
CA ALA A 187 16.63 10.72 -24.53
C ALA A 187 17.92 10.17 -23.90
N CYS A 188 19.04 10.23 -24.62
CA CYS A 188 20.39 9.99 -24.12
C CYS A 188 21.32 11.04 -24.74
N PRO A 189 22.20 11.70 -23.97
CA PRO A 189 22.32 11.61 -22.51
C PRO A 189 21.14 12.26 -21.76
N GLU A 190 20.95 11.90 -20.49
CA GLU A 190 20.01 12.57 -19.59
C GLU A 190 20.81 13.47 -18.63
N LEU A 191 20.67 14.79 -18.81
CA LEU A 191 21.54 15.80 -18.18
C LEU A 191 20.93 16.39 -16.90
N ASN A 192 21.74 16.49 -15.85
CA ASN A 192 21.44 17.21 -14.59
C ASN A 192 20.03 16.88 -14.06
N ARG A 193 19.85 15.63 -13.62
CA ARG A 193 18.58 15.11 -13.12
C ARG A 193 18.69 14.58 -11.70
N SER A 194 17.58 14.74 -11.00
CA SER A 194 17.36 14.27 -9.64
C SER A 194 16.07 13.47 -9.60
N PRO A 195 15.93 12.50 -8.67
CA PRO A 195 14.63 11.91 -8.38
C PRO A 195 13.66 12.98 -7.86
N LYS A 196 12.35 12.71 -7.98
CA LYS A 196 11.29 13.68 -7.66
C LYS A 196 11.22 14.04 -6.16
N LEU A 197 11.16 13.03 -5.30
CA LEU A 197 11.18 13.17 -3.84
C LEU A 197 11.75 11.90 -3.21
N GLY A 198 12.52 12.05 -2.13
CA GLY A 198 13.30 10.95 -1.57
C GLY A 198 14.34 10.43 -2.57
N GLY A 199 14.68 9.16 -2.47
CA GLY A 199 15.52 8.46 -3.44
C GLY A 199 14.72 7.88 -4.61
N GLY A 200 15.38 7.67 -5.74
CA GLY A 200 14.77 7.08 -6.93
C GLY A 200 15.80 6.83 -8.05
N VAL A 201 15.36 6.24 -9.16
CA VAL A 201 16.23 5.95 -10.30
C VAL A 201 16.15 7.05 -11.35
N VAL A 202 17.30 7.64 -11.67
CA VAL A 202 17.52 8.50 -12.84
C VAL A 202 17.89 7.60 -14.02
N PHE A 203 17.37 7.88 -15.22
CA PHE A 203 17.71 7.09 -16.40
C PHE A 203 17.74 7.90 -17.69
N ALA A 204 18.57 7.46 -18.65
CA ALA A 204 18.57 7.86 -20.05
C ALA A 204 17.96 6.75 -20.91
N LEU A 205 17.13 7.13 -21.88
CA LEU A 205 16.51 6.21 -22.84
C LEU A 205 17.43 6.00 -24.04
N LEU A 206 17.85 4.76 -24.23
CA LEU A 206 18.60 4.29 -25.40
C LEU A 206 17.65 3.54 -26.32
N PHE A 207 17.51 4.03 -27.55
CA PHE A 207 16.66 3.42 -28.56
C PHE A 207 17.23 3.67 -29.96
N GLY A 208 16.95 2.76 -30.90
CA GLY A 208 17.46 2.85 -32.28
C GLY A 208 18.96 2.56 -32.41
N GLN A 209 19.59 1.98 -31.39
CA GLN A 209 21.03 1.66 -31.40
C GLN A 209 21.27 0.22 -31.89
N PRO A 210 22.42 -0.08 -32.52
CA PRO A 210 22.78 -1.44 -32.92
C PRO A 210 23.03 -2.34 -31.71
N ALA A 211 22.96 -3.66 -31.90
CA ALA A 211 23.54 -4.60 -30.94
C ALA A 211 25.06 -4.36 -30.88
N GLY A 212 25.65 -4.44 -29.69
CA GLY A 212 27.07 -4.13 -29.52
C GLY A 212 27.46 -3.93 -28.07
N LYS A 213 28.68 -3.42 -27.87
CA LYS A 213 29.17 -3.09 -26.53
C LYS A 213 28.93 -1.62 -26.19
N TYR A 214 28.51 -1.38 -24.96
CA TYR A 214 28.20 -0.06 -24.44
C TYR A 214 28.72 0.07 -23.02
N ARG A 215 29.05 1.29 -22.60
CA ARG A 215 29.37 1.58 -21.20
C ARG A 215 28.58 2.79 -20.73
N ILE A 216 28.17 2.79 -19.46
CA ILE A 216 27.53 3.93 -18.82
C ILE A 216 28.59 4.80 -18.13
N ARG A 217 28.41 6.12 -18.21
CA ARG A 217 29.15 7.09 -17.40
C ARG A 217 28.17 7.90 -16.58
N VAL A 218 28.45 8.04 -15.29
CA VAL A 218 27.62 8.80 -14.36
C VAL A 218 28.45 9.93 -13.77
N LYS A 219 27.98 11.15 -13.97
CA LYS A 219 28.61 12.36 -13.42
C LYS A 219 27.76 12.94 -12.31
N ALA A 220 28.35 13.26 -11.16
CA ALA A 220 27.69 14.05 -10.13
C ALA A 220 27.66 15.52 -10.54
N GLU A 221 26.47 16.11 -10.67
CA GLU A 221 26.28 17.50 -11.12
C GLU A 221 25.98 18.47 -9.98
N LYS A 222 25.40 18.00 -8.89
CA LYS A 222 25.00 18.86 -7.76
C LYS A 222 25.17 18.12 -6.44
N GLY A 223 26.13 18.60 -5.64
CA GLY A 223 26.56 17.95 -4.41
C GLY A 223 27.26 16.62 -4.65
N ASP A 224 27.90 16.12 -3.61
CA ASP A 224 28.37 14.74 -3.58
C ASP A 224 27.15 13.82 -3.65
N CYS A 225 27.15 12.92 -4.62
CA CYS A 225 26.02 12.05 -4.92
C CYS A 225 26.23 10.68 -4.29
N LEU A 226 25.24 10.22 -3.52
CA LEU A 226 25.14 8.83 -3.10
C LEU A 226 24.36 8.06 -4.16
N ILE A 227 25.08 7.17 -4.85
CA ILE A 227 24.59 6.43 -6.01
C ILE A 227 24.69 4.91 -5.82
N ASP A 228 23.81 4.21 -6.52
CA ASP A 228 23.67 2.75 -6.49
C ASP A 228 23.06 2.28 -7.84
N GLU A 229 23.02 0.96 -8.08
CA GLU A 229 22.38 0.33 -9.25
C GLU A 229 22.70 1.02 -10.60
N VAL A 230 23.99 1.23 -10.87
CA VAL A 230 24.47 1.87 -12.10
C VAL A 230 24.62 0.84 -13.20
N ASP A 231 23.69 0.81 -14.16
CA ASP A 231 23.59 -0.28 -15.13
C ASP A 231 22.92 0.16 -16.45
N ILE A 232 22.93 -0.70 -17.47
CA ILE A 232 22.13 -0.57 -18.69
C ILE A 232 21.25 -1.81 -18.86
N ARG A 233 19.93 -1.64 -18.72
CA ARG A 233 18.98 -2.77 -18.70
C ARG A 233 17.97 -2.73 -19.83
N PRO A 234 17.52 -3.89 -20.34
CA PRO A 234 16.38 -3.95 -21.25
C PRO A 234 15.13 -3.39 -20.57
N ALA A 235 14.40 -2.53 -21.29
CA ALA A 235 13.25 -1.83 -20.77
C ALA A 235 11.97 -2.11 -21.58
N LEU A 236 10.81 -1.91 -20.97
CA LEU A 236 9.50 -1.82 -21.63
C LEU A 236 9.03 -3.07 -22.38
N ASP A 237 9.63 -4.23 -22.10
CA ASP A 237 9.15 -5.50 -22.62
C ASP A 237 7.87 -5.95 -21.91
N VAL A 238 7.05 -6.67 -22.67
CA VAL A 238 5.83 -7.29 -22.17
C VAL A 238 5.87 -8.78 -22.48
N GLY A 239 5.43 -9.65 -21.56
CA GLY A 239 5.24 -11.08 -21.87
C GLY A 239 4.08 -11.30 -22.86
N VAL A 240 2.90 -10.78 -22.53
CA VAL A 240 1.69 -10.83 -23.37
C VAL A 240 1.10 -9.43 -23.52
N GLY A 241 1.02 -8.94 -24.76
CA GLY A 241 0.44 -7.63 -25.08
C GLY A 241 -0.98 -7.71 -25.68
N ILE A 242 -1.89 -6.87 -25.19
CA ILE A 242 -3.21 -6.65 -25.78
C ILE A 242 -3.33 -5.16 -26.13
N VAL A 243 -3.23 -4.84 -27.41
CA VAL A 243 -2.94 -3.47 -27.87
C VAL A 243 -4.21 -2.82 -28.42
N GLN A 244 -4.73 -1.79 -27.76
CA GLN A 244 -5.70 -0.86 -28.37
C GLN A 244 -5.01 0.45 -28.77
N GLU A 245 -4.15 0.93 -27.88
CA GLU A 245 -3.42 2.20 -28.01
C GLU A 245 -1.95 1.96 -27.68
N ILE A 246 -1.05 2.62 -28.41
CA ILE A 246 0.38 2.72 -28.09
C ILE A 246 0.62 4.04 -27.38
N ARG A 247 1.29 4.00 -26.22
CA ARG A 247 1.59 5.18 -25.41
C ARG A 247 3.11 5.35 -25.30
N PRO A 248 3.73 6.21 -26.13
CA PRO A 248 5.17 6.19 -26.32
C PRO A 248 5.94 7.06 -25.29
N TRP A 249 5.34 7.36 -24.13
CA TRP A 249 5.87 8.29 -23.13
C TRP A 249 6.97 7.66 -22.27
N ALA A 250 8.13 7.35 -22.88
CA ALA A 250 9.17 6.49 -22.29
C ALA A 250 10.43 7.20 -21.75
N TYR A 251 10.63 8.49 -22.01
CA TYR A 251 11.81 9.21 -21.52
C TYR A 251 11.60 9.77 -20.11
N TYR A 252 12.70 10.13 -19.44
CA TYR A 252 12.75 10.39 -17.99
C TYR A 252 11.63 11.32 -17.48
N LYS A 253 11.50 12.50 -18.09
CA LYS A 253 10.54 13.51 -17.65
C LYS A 253 9.09 13.03 -17.76
N CYS A 254 8.70 12.35 -18.84
CA CYS A 254 7.34 11.80 -18.98
C CYS A 254 7.01 10.83 -17.85
N VAL A 255 7.95 9.95 -17.52
CA VAL A 255 7.75 8.96 -16.44
C VAL A 255 7.58 9.66 -15.09
N LEU A 256 8.35 10.72 -14.80
CA LEU A 256 8.19 11.50 -13.57
C LEU A 256 6.94 12.39 -13.52
N ASP A 257 6.46 12.84 -14.69
CA ASP A 257 5.22 13.59 -14.81
C ASP A 257 3.98 12.68 -14.65
N GLY A 258 4.17 11.36 -14.69
CA GLY A 258 3.13 10.35 -14.51
C GLY A 258 2.47 9.90 -15.81
N ASP A 259 3.08 10.19 -16.97
CA ASP A 259 2.57 9.75 -18.26
C ASP A 259 2.65 8.22 -18.37
N ALA A 260 1.54 7.60 -18.77
CA ALA A 260 1.47 6.15 -18.93
C ALA A 260 2.27 5.71 -20.17
N THR A 261 3.19 4.75 -20.01
CA THR A 261 3.93 4.15 -21.14
C THR A 261 3.39 2.75 -21.43
N ALA A 262 3.11 2.46 -22.70
CA ALA A 262 2.69 1.13 -23.12
C ALA A 262 3.13 0.87 -24.56
N PHE A 263 3.73 -0.30 -24.78
CA PHE A 263 4.14 -0.78 -26.10
C PHE A 263 5.04 0.20 -26.88
N PHE A 264 5.97 0.87 -26.20
CA PHE A 264 6.86 1.88 -26.81
C PHE A 264 7.59 1.36 -28.06
N SER A 265 8.07 0.11 -28.02
CA SER A 265 8.75 -0.53 -29.15
C SER A 265 7.87 -0.67 -30.39
N LEU A 266 6.55 -0.61 -30.28
CA LEU A 266 5.65 -0.70 -31.43
C LEU A 266 5.43 0.64 -32.12
N TYR A 267 5.78 1.77 -31.51
CA TYR A 267 5.41 3.09 -31.99
C TYR A 267 5.91 3.36 -33.43
N GLY A 268 4.96 3.50 -34.37
CA GLY A 268 5.24 3.73 -35.80
C GLY A 268 5.61 2.47 -36.57
N ARG A 269 5.62 1.31 -35.93
CA ARG A 269 5.99 0.00 -36.50
C ARG A 269 4.85 -1.02 -36.44
N GLU A 270 3.75 -0.71 -35.76
CA GLU A 270 2.68 -1.66 -35.45
C GLU A 270 2.07 -2.33 -36.69
N LYS A 271 1.85 -1.56 -37.77
CA LYS A 271 1.31 -2.08 -39.03
C LYS A 271 2.31 -3.00 -39.75
N ALA A 272 3.59 -2.62 -39.76
CA ALA A 272 4.64 -3.41 -40.39
C ALA A 272 4.89 -4.73 -39.66
N LEU A 273 4.70 -4.72 -38.34
CA LEU A 273 4.83 -5.89 -37.46
C LEU A 273 3.55 -6.76 -37.39
N GLY A 274 2.46 -6.36 -38.05
CA GLY A 274 1.21 -7.11 -38.07
C GLY A 274 0.52 -7.19 -36.70
N ILE A 275 0.73 -6.19 -35.83
CA ILE A 275 0.18 -6.19 -34.47
C ILE A 275 -1.35 -6.04 -34.52
N PRO A 276 -2.12 -6.89 -33.84
CA PRO A 276 -3.57 -6.73 -33.77
C PRO A 276 -3.93 -5.50 -32.92
N ILE A 277 -4.64 -4.53 -33.53
CA ILE A 277 -5.23 -3.39 -32.82
C ILE A 277 -6.66 -3.75 -32.41
N VAL A 278 -6.87 -3.86 -31.10
CA VAL A 278 -8.09 -4.35 -30.48
C VAL A 278 -9.04 -3.21 -30.16
N ASN A 279 -10.28 -3.29 -30.63
CA ASN A 279 -11.34 -2.32 -30.37
C ASN A 279 -12.65 -2.98 -29.94
N GLY A 280 -13.42 -2.27 -29.12
CA GLY A 280 -14.72 -2.72 -28.64
C GLY A 280 -14.65 -3.78 -27.54
N ALA A 281 -15.82 -4.21 -27.09
CA ALA A 281 -15.93 -5.21 -26.03
C ALA A 281 -15.43 -6.59 -26.48
N GLY A 282 -14.90 -7.34 -25.53
CA GLY A 282 -14.49 -8.73 -25.71
C GLY A 282 -13.87 -9.30 -24.44
N THR A 283 -13.47 -10.57 -24.50
CA THR A 283 -12.76 -11.24 -23.39
C THR A 283 -11.44 -11.85 -23.87
N VAL A 284 -10.38 -11.70 -23.09
CA VAL A 284 -9.12 -12.42 -23.30
C VAL A 284 -8.81 -13.22 -22.05
N THR A 285 -8.64 -14.53 -22.17
CA THR A 285 -8.23 -15.38 -21.04
C THR A 285 -6.78 -15.82 -21.21
N ILE A 286 -5.96 -15.67 -20.16
CA ILE A 286 -4.58 -16.15 -20.10
C ILE A 286 -4.46 -17.06 -18.88
N ARG A 287 -4.05 -18.32 -19.07
CA ARG A 287 -4.11 -19.30 -17.98
C ARG A 287 -3.05 -20.39 -17.99
N ASN A 288 -2.95 -21.09 -16.86
CA ASN A 288 -2.30 -22.40 -16.71
C ASN A 288 -0.82 -22.46 -17.11
N GLY A 289 0.05 -21.62 -16.55
CA GLY A 289 1.49 -21.74 -16.79
C GLY A 289 2.29 -20.61 -16.18
N VAL A 290 3.48 -20.37 -16.71
CA VAL A 290 4.42 -19.38 -16.19
C VAL A 290 4.71 -18.31 -17.24
N ILE A 291 4.64 -17.03 -16.85
CA ILE A 291 5.25 -15.93 -17.62
C ILE A 291 6.43 -15.39 -16.81
N ARG A 292 7.61 -15.32 -17.43
CA ARG A 292 8.86 -14.97 -16.73
C ARG A 292 9.66 -13.92 -17.49
N SER A 293 10.25 -12.97 -16.76
CA SER A 293 11.35 -12.14 -17.27
C SER A 293 12.63 -13.00 -17.36
N GLY A 294 13.27 -13.03 -18.52
CA GLY A 294 14.51 -13.78 -18.77
C GLY A 294 15.76 -13.13 -18.17
N THR A 295 15.66 -11.88 -17.72
CA THR A 295 16.76 -11.10 -17.15
C THR A 295 16.24 -10.09 -16.11
N VAL A 296 17.15 -9.48 -15.36
CA VAL A 296 16.84 -8.36 -14.46
C VAL A 296 16.56 -7.13 -15.32
N GLY A 297 15.31 -6.72 -15.41
CA GLY A 297 14.86 -5.65 -16.31
C GLY A 297 14.69 -4.30 -15.63
N ILE A 298 14.09 -3.37 -16.37
CA ILE A 298 13.53 -2.13 -15.82
C ILE A 298 12.24 -1.74 -16.54
N ARG A 299 11.18 -1.41 -15.80
CA ARG A 299 9.84 -1.08 -16.34
C ARG A 299 9.37 -2.11 -17.38
N SER A 300 9.19 -3.35 -16.96
CA SER A 300 8.61 -4.41 -17.79
C SER A 300 7.35 -4.98 -17.16
N TRP A 301 6.56 -5.71 -17.95
CA TRP A 301 5.31 -6.33 -17.50
C TRP A 301 5.19 -7.77 -18.00
N ALA A 302 4.65 -8.69 -17.21
CA ALA A 302 4.30 -10.01 -17.76
C ALA A 302 3.06 -9.93 -18.66
N VAL A 303 2.07 -9.10 -18.30
CA VAL A 303 0.88 -8.83 -19.12
C VAL A 303 0.58 -7.33 -19.13
N GLN A 304 0.42 -6.74 -20.32
CA GLN A 304 -0.02 -5.35 -20.45
C GLN A 304 -1.22 -5.28 -21.40
N SER A 305 -2.22 -4.48 -21.04
CA SER A 305 -3.38 -4.23 -21.89
C SER A 305 -3.80 -2.77 -21.87
N THR A 306 -3.82 -2.15 -23.05
CA THR A 306 -4.43 -0.82 -23.26
C THR A 306 -5.89 -0.90 -23.72
N ALA A 307 -6.41 -2.12 -23.93
CA ALA A 307 -7.78 -2.35 -24.42
C ALA A 307 -8.83 -2.15 -23.31
N LYS A 308 -9.41 -0.95 -23.22
CA LYS A 308 -10.29 -0.52 -22.12
C LYS A 308 -11.60 -1.31 -21.99
N ASP A 309 -12.11 -1.77 -23.13
CA ASP A 309 -13.41 -2.45 -23.21
C ASP A 309 -13.27 -3.99 -23.18
N VAL A 310 -12.03 -4.50 -23.19
CA VAL A 310 -11.73 -5.94 -23.14
C VAL A 310 -11.51 -6.37 -21.70
N LEU A 311 -12.26 -7.38 -21.27
CA LEU A 311 -12.03 -8.03 -19.99
C LEU A 311 -10.86 -9.01 -20.12
N VAL A 312 -9.76 -8.76 -19.42
CA VAL A 312 -8.63 -9.70 -19.32
C VAL A 312 -8.81 -10.61 -18.11
N LYS A 313 -8.88 -11.92 -18.32
CA LYS A 313 -8.93 -12.93 -17.26
C LYS A 313 -7.57 -13.58 -17.09
N LEU A 314 -6.97 -13.41 -15.92
CA LEU A 314 -5.78 -14.15 -15.52
C LEU A 314 -6.21 -15.29 -14.59
N GLU A 315 -5.97 -16.54 -14.98
CA GLU A 315 -6.46 -17.72 -14.26
C GLU A 315 -5.33 -18.74 -14.05
N ASN A 316 -5.05 -19.12 -12.80
CA ASN A 316 -4.04 -20.14 -12.50
C ASN A 316 -2.66 -19.86 -13.16
N LEU A 317 -2.26 -18.60 -13.15
CA LEU A 317 -1.06 -18.09 -13.79
C LEU A 317 0.03 -17.81 -12.75
N LYS A 318 1.26 -18.26 -13.00
CA LYS A 318 2.43 -17.81 -12.25
C LYS A 318 3.19 -16.75 -13.04
N VAL A 319 3.57 -15.67 -12.38
CA VAL A 319 4.43 -14.63 -12.94
C VAL A 319 5.71 -14.52 -12.12
N VAL A 320 6.85 -14.43 -12.80
CA VAL A 320 8.16 -14.19 -12.19
C VAL A 320 8.84 -13.02 -12.88
N ALA A 321 9.15 -11.95 -12.16
CA ALA A 321 9.86 -10.80 -12.71
C ALA A 321 10.84 -10.22 -11.69
N SER A 322 11.96 -9.68 -12.16
CA SER A 322 12.97 -9.04 -11.32
C SER A 322 13.57 -7.80 -11.98
N GLY A 323 13.93 -6.82 -11.16
CA GLY A 323 14.52 -5.55 -11.58
C GLY A 323 13.72 -4.33 -11.16
N ILE A 324 14.06 -3.15 -11.67
CA ILE A 324 13.47 -1.88 -11.21
C ILE A 324 12.11 -1.65 -11.87
N ASN A 325 11.06 -1.41 -11.07
CA ASN A 325 9.68 -1.25 -11.60
C ASN A 325 9.25 -2.40 -12.54
N THR A 326 9.69 -3.63 -12.29
CA THR A 326 9.25 -4.80 -13.06
C THR A 326 8.00 -5.38 -12.43
N ASN A 327 6.89 -5.38 -13.15
CA ASN A 327 5.57 -5.67 -12.59
C ASN A 327 4.95 -6.89 -13.27
N ALA A 328 3.94 -7.49 -12.63
CA ALA A 328 3.22 -8.60 -13.24
C ALA A 328 2.23 -8.13 -14.30
N ALA A 329 1.38 -7.15 -13.97
CA ALA A 329 0.28 -6.78 -14.84
C ALA A 329 -0.07 -5.29 -14.77
N ASP A 330 -0.34 -4.71 -15.94
CA ASP A 330 -0.91 -3.37 -16.10
C ASP A 330 -2.10 -3.42 -17.06
N LEU A 331 -3.31 -3.44 -16.51
CA LEU A 331 -4.51 -3.87 -17.23
C LEU A 331 -5.64 -2.84 -17.10
N ALA A 332 -6.20 -2.45 -18.24
CA ALA A 332 -7.34 -1.54 -18.27
C ALA A 332 -8.59 -2.13 -17.58
N LYS A 333 -8.88 -3.42 -17.78
CA LYS A 333 -9.99 -4.13 -17.15
C LYS A 333 -9.67 -5.61 -16.91
N ALA A 334 -9.81 -6.13 -15.69
CA ALA A 334 -9.44 -7.52 -15.40
C ALA A 334 -10.27 -8.29 -14.35
N GLU A 335 -10.19 -9.62 -14.46
CA GLU A 335 -10.41 -10.61 -13.39
C GLU A 335 -9.11 -11.37 -13.14
N VAL A 336 -8.74 -11.54 -11.88
CA VAL A 336 -7.48 -12.21 -11.50
C VAL A 336 -7.78 -13.28 -10.45
N ARG A 337 -7.61 -14.56 -10.84
CA ARG A 337 -8.01 -15.70 -10.01
C ARG A 337 -6.92 -16.75 -9.90
N SER A 338 -6.65 -17.18 -8.67
CA SER A 338 -5.72 -18.29 -8.40
C SER A 338 -4.34 -18.09 -9.01
N CYS A 339 -3.87 -16.85 -9.13
CA CYS A 339 -2.56 -16.51 -9.67
C CYS A 339 -1.50 -16.43 -8.56
N ARG A 340 -0.25 -16.57 -8.96
CA ARG A 340 0.92 -16.37 -8.09
C ARG A 340 1.88 -15.37 -8.73
N PHE A 341 2.17 -14.29 -8.04
CA PHE A 341 3.05 -13.23 -8.49
C PHE A 341 4.31 -13.21 -7.63
N GLU A 342 5.46 -13.56 -8.21
CA GLU A 342 6.77 -13.50 -7.57
C GLU A 342 7.56 -12.34 -8.19
N ILE A 343 7.55 -11.19 -7.50
CA ILE A 343 8.08 -9.93 -8.03
C ILE A 343 9.24 -9.46 -7.16
N ASP A 344 10.43 -9.41 -7.75
CA ASP A 344 11.63 -8.88 -7.11
C ASP A 344 11.94 -7.49 -7.68
N THR A 345 11.27 -6.48 -7.13
CA THR A 345 11.56 -5.07 -7.40
C THR A 345 12.17 -4.45 -6.15
N PRO A 346 13.51 -4.36 -6.03
CA PRO A 346 14.17 -3.90 -4.80
C PRO A 346 14.13 -2.38 -4.61
N PHE A 347 13.82 -1.61 -5.67
CA PHE A 347 13.73 -0.16 -5.65
C PHE A 347 12.91 0.36 -6.84
N ILE A 348 12.69 1.68 -6.92
CA ILE A 348 11.82 2.28 -7.95
C ILE A 348 12.36 3.59 -8.52
N ILE A 349 11.81 3.98 -9.66
CA ILE A 349 12.04 5.26 -10.33
C ILE A 349 11.41 6.42 -9.55
N ASP A 350 10.11 6.33 -9.24
CA ASP A 350 9.36 7.40 -8.57
C ASP A 350 8.42 6.83 -7.51
N ARG A 351 8.70 7.17 -6.24
CA ARG A 351 7.86 6.78 -5.10
C ARG A 351 6.48 7.42 -5.05
N HIS A 352 6.21 8.43 -5.87
CA HIS A 352 4.88 9.00 -6.01
C HIS A 352 4.01 8.26 -7.02
N ASN A 353 4.60 7.41 -7.86
CA ASN A 353 3.83 6.62 -8.79
C ASN A 353 3.23 5.39 -8.10
N GLN A 354 2.07 5.55 -7.48
CA GLN A 354 1.34 4.46 -6.81
C GLN A 354 0.79 3.39 -7.77
N THR A 355 0.95 3.56 -9.10
CA THR A 355 0.65 2.52 -10.08
C THR A 355 1.81 1.55 -10.32
N ALA A 356 3.00 1.85 -9.76
CA ALA A 356 4.18 0.98 -9.81
C ALA A 356 4.09 -0.16 -8.78
N VAL A 357 3.06 -0.99 -8.92
CA VAL A 357 2.80 -2.17 -8.08
C VAL A 357 2.77 -3.42 -8.95
N ALA A 358 2.87 -4.61 -8.33
CA ALA A 358 2.89 -5.87 -9.05
C ALA A 358 1.69 -6.01 -10.02
N VAL A 359 0.47 -5.67 -9.58
CA VAL A 359 -0.73 -5.69 -10.41
C VAL A 359 -1.47 -4.36 -10.32
N ASN A 360 -1.53 -3.62 -11.43
CA ASN A 360 -2.25 -2.37 -11.56
C ASN A 360 -3.50 -2.55 -12.44
N LEU A 361 -4.67 -2.23 -11.89
CA LEU A 361 -5.97 -2.39 -12.54
C LEU A 361 -6.69 -1.03 -12.61
N PHE A 362 -7.07 -0.59 -13.81
CA PHE A 362 -7.86 0.64 -13.95
C PHE A 362 -9.35 0.40 -13.67
N ALA A 363 -9.85 -0.77 -14.06
CA ALA A 363 -11.14 -1.33 -13.72
C ALA A 363 -10.97 -2.82 -13.38
N SER A 364 -11.74 -3.35 -12.44
CA SER A 364 -11.75 -4.78 -12.16
C SER A 364 -13.06 -5.21 -11.54
N THR A 365 -13.43 -6.48 -11.79
CA THR A 365 -14.62 -7.09 -11.19
C THR A 365 -14.24 -7.95 -9.99
N GLU A 366 -13.16 -8.73 -10.08
CA GLU A 366 -12.72 -9.61 -8.99
C GLU A 366 -11.22 -9.92 -9.00
N VAL A 367 -10.60 -9.90 -7.81
CA VAL A 367 -9.24 -10.37 -7.53
C VAL A 367 -9.33 -11.37 -6.38
N ALA A 368 -9.26 -12.67 -6.68
CA ALA A 368 -9.53 -13.71 -5.68
C ALA A 368 -8.57 -14.91 -5.68
N GLY A 369 -8.20 -15.40 -4.49
CA GLY A 369 -7.43 -16.64 -4.35
C GLY A 369 -5.96 -16.53 -4.77
N ASN A 370 -5.40 -15.32 -4.86
CA ASN A 370 -4.06 -15.09 -5.40
C ASN A 370 -2.99 -15.02 -4.31
N GLU A 371 -1.73 -15.23 -4.71
CA GLU A 371 -0.54 -15.00 -3.90
C GLU A 371 0.29 -13.87 -4.50
N PHE A 372 0.52 -12.80 -3.73
CA PHE A 372 1.42 -11.71 -4.10
C PHE A 372 2.66 -11.77 -3.22
N LEU A 373 3.81 -12.05 -3.83
CA LEU A 373 5.08 -12.29 -3.14
C LEU A 373 6.12 -11.29 -3.62
N GLY A 374 6.53 -10.39 -2.74
CA GLY A 374 7.47 -9.32 -3.03
C GLY A 374 6.82 -8.10 -3.69
N GLY A 375 7.64 -7.38 -4.45
CA GLY A 375 7.34 -6.07 -5.01
C GLY A 375 7.40 -4.96 -3.96
N GLN A 376 7.27 -3.72 -4.43
CA GLN A 376 7.21 -2.54 -3.56
C GLN A 376 5.79 -2.31 -3.05
N GLY A 377 4.79 -2.68 -3.87
CA GLY A 377 3.40 -2.86 -3.51
C GLY A 377 2.79 -3.96 -4.39
N CYS A 378 1.67 -4.53 -3.97
CA CYS A 378 1.14 -5.71 -4.62
C CYS A 378 -0.01 -5.40 -5.59
N LEU A 379 -1.02 -4.65 -5.16
CA LEU A 379 -2.25 -4.44 -5.92
C LEU A 379 -2.74 -2.99 -5.88
N ASN A 380 -3.06 -2.44 -7.05
CA ASN A 380 -3.87 -1.23 -7.18
C ASN A 380 -5.19 -1.62 -7.85
N PRO A 381 -6.27 -1.83 -7.08
CA PRO A 381 -7.54 -2.29 -7.62
C PRO A 381 -8.28 -1.17 -8.36
N GLY A 382 -9.05 -1.55 -9.38
CA GLY A 382 -9.97 -0.66 -10.08
C GLY A 382 -11.14 -0.20 -9.20
N THR A 383 -11.99 0.69 -9.69
CA THR A 383 -13.23 1.10 -9.00
C THR A 383 -14.20 -0.07 -8.82
N GLY A 384 -14.81 -0.21 -7.65
CA GLY A 384 -15.85 -1.21 -7.40
C GLY A 384 -15.35 -2.66 -7.32
N SER A 385 -14.06 -2.86 -7.07
CA SER A 385 -13.44 -4.18 -7.08
C SER A 385 -13.81 -5.03 -5.87
N VAL A 386 -13.95 -6.34 -6.10
CA VAL A 386 -13.99 -7.34 -5.02
C VAL A 386 -12.62 -8.00 -4.89
N VAL A 387 -11.95 -7.79 -3.75
CA VAL A 387 -10.62 -8.35 -3.44
C VAL A 387 -10.74 -9.30 -2.27
N ARG A 388 -10.63 -10.61 -2.51
CA ARG A 388 -10.87 -11.60 -1.45
C ARG A 388 -9.98 -12.83 -1.47
N ASP A 389 -9.79 -13.44 -0.31
CA ASP A 389 -9.11 -14.75 -0.19
C ASP A 389 -7.68 -14.73 -0.78
N ASN A 390 -6.99 -13.58 -0.75
CA ASN A 390 -5.62 -13.45 -1.25
C ASN A 390 -4.59 -13.44 -0.11
N LEU A 391 -3.36 -13.81 -0.43
CA LEU A 391 -2.16 -13.64 0.40
C LEU A 391 -1.30 -12.50 -0.15
N PHE A 392 -0.93 -11.55 0.71
CA PHE A 392 -0.03 -10.45 0.39
C PHE A 392 1.22 -10.48 1.26
N VAL A 393 2.39 -10.67 0.62
CA VAL A 393 3.72 -10.69 1.24
C VAL A 393 4.56 -9.60 0.60
N ASN A 394 4.20 -8.34 0.88
CA ASN A 394 4.89 -7.17 0.32
C ASN A 394 6.34 -7.04 0.83
N HIS A 395 7.23 -6.47 0.01
CA HIS A 395 8.61 -6.18 0.39
C HIS A 395 8.97 -4.72 0.02
N GLN A 396 8.24 -3.81 0.63
CA GLN A 396 8.35 -2.37 0.46
C GLN A 396 9.65 -1.84 1.06
N THR A 397 10.59 -1.39 0.22
CA THR A 397 11.83 -0.70 0.63
C THR A 397 11.77 0.81 0.40
N VAL A 398 10.68 1.32 -0.17
CA VAL A 398 10.45 2.76 -0.44
C VAL A 398 9.11 3.24 0.12
N THR A 399 8.92 4.55 0.25
CA THR A 399 7.67 5.10 0.80
C THR A 399 6.49 4.95 -0.18
N ASN A 400 5.26 4.98 0.35
CA ASN A 400 3.99 5.07 -0.39
C ASN A 400 3.53 3.86 -1.22
N HIS A 401 4.18 2.70 -1.09
CA HIS A 401 3.74 1.49 -1.78
C HIS A 401 3.19 0.48 -0.77
N TYR A 402 1.92 0.13 -0.91
CA TYR A 402 1.18 -0.69 0.05
C TYR A 402 0.91 -2.07 -0.54
N SER A 403 0.57 -3.06 0.30
CA SER A 403 0.05 -4.34 -0.22
C SER A 403 -1.17 -4.09 -1.11
N ILE A 404 -2.06 -3.19 -0.69
CA ILE A 404 -3.13 -2.67 -1.56
C ILE A 404 -3.20 -1.14 -1.48
N ALA A 405 -3.20 -0.47 -2.63
CA ALA A 405 -3.41 0.97 -2.73
C ALA A 405 -4.82 1.30 -3.26
N CYS A 406 -5.77 1.61 -2.37
CA CYS A 406 -7.18 1.90 -2.70
C CYS A 406 -7.44 3.41 -2.80
N GLY A 407 -7.08 4.00 -3.94
CA GLY A 407 -7.44 5.39 -4.25
C GLY A 407 -8.78 5.55 -4.98
N ARG A 408 -9.24 4.50 -5.68
CA ARG A 408 -10.52 4.49 -6.40
C ARG A 408 -11.65 4.07 -5.47
N GLN A 409 -12.90 4.40 -5.76
CA GLN A 409 -14.04 4.22 -4.85
C GLN A 409 -14.66 2.81 -4.87
N GLY A 410 -15.40 2.46 -3.81
CA GLY A 410 -16.38 1.37 -3.82
C GLY A 410 -15.82 -0.05 -3.70
N ASN A 411 -14.55 -0.21 -3.30
CA ASN A 411 -13.93 -1.54 -3.21
C ASN A 411 -14.38 -2.31 -1.98
N ARG A 412 -14.61 -3.62 -2.14
CA ARG A 412 -14.86 -4.58 -1.07
C ARG A 412 -13.63 -5.47 -0.89
N ILE A 413 -13.03 -5.46 0.29
CA ILE A 413 -11.75 -6.12 0.56
C ILE A 413 -11.90 -7.01 1.79
N PHE A 414 -11.91 -8.32 1.60
CA PHE A 414 -12.20 -9.23 2.71
C PHE A 414 -11.58 -10.61 2.63
N ASN A 415 -11.43 -11.27 3.78
CA ASN A 415 -10.82 -12.61 3.88
C ASN A 415 -9.38 -12.68 3.32
N ASN A 416 -8.66 -11.56 3.28
CA ASN A 416 -7.26 -11.55 2.83
C ASN A 416 -6.30 -11.67 4.02
N ARG A 417 -5.10 -12.18 3.76
CA ARG A 417 -3.98 -12.22 4.70
C ARG A 417 -2.88 -11.27 4.26
N PHE A 418 -2.43 -10.42 5.18
CA PHE A 418 -1.36 -9.46 4.98
C PHE A 418 -0.18 -9.80 5.90
N GLU A 419 0.89 -10.30 5.31
CA GLU A 419 2.08 -10.80 5.99
C GLU A 419 3.34 -10.24 5.30
N PRO A 420 3.50 -8.90 5.24
CA PRO A 420 4.64 -8.30 4.57
C PRO A 420 5.96 -8.70 5.24
N ILE A 421 6.99 -8.93 4.42
CA ILE A 421 8.39 -9.00 4.88
C ILE A 421 8.78 -7.63 5.43
N GLN A 422 8.44 -6.59 4.67
CA GLN A 422 8.56 -5.19 5.03
C GLN A 422 7.45 -4.44 4.32
N GLY A 423 6.72 -3.59 5.03
CA GLY A 423 5.71 -2.75 4.40
C GLY A 423 4.37 -2.70 5.13
N SER A 424 3.47 -1.95 4.52
CA SER A 424 2.12 -1.74 5.04
C SER A 424 1.07 -2.63 4.35
N GLY A 425 -0.06 -2.84 5.01
CA GLY A 425 -1.23 -3.54 4.48
C GLY A 425 -1.98 -2.69 3.44
N ILE A 426 -3.07 -2.04 3.84
CA ILE A 426 -3.95 -1.31 2.92
C ILE A 426 -3.78 0.20 3.09
N TYR A 427 -3.70 0.93 1.99
CA TYR A 427 -3.92 2.38 1.94
C TYR A 427 -5.29 2.70 1.37
N ILE A 428 -6.05 3.57 2.04
CA ILE A 428 -7.38 4.03 1.65
C ILE A 428 -7.37 5.55 1.50
N SER A 429 -7.64 6.03 0.29
CA SER A 429 -7.88 7.45 0.00
C SER A 429 -9.21 7.74 -0.69
N GLY A 430 -9.92 6.70 -1.12
CA GLY A 430 -11.25 6.80 -1.73
C GLY A 430 -12.42 6.73 -0.74
N GLN A 431 -13.62 6.50 -1.30
CA GLN A 431 -14.90 6.51 -0.60
C GLN A 431 -15.64 5.19 -0.75
N ASN A 432 -16.60 4.95 0.15
CA ASN A 432 -17.53 3.82 0.06
C ASN A 432 -16.84 2.45 0.05
N HIS A 433 -15.67 2.35 0.69
CA HIS A 433 -14.96 1.09 0.86
C HIS A 433 -15.57 0.25 1.97
N ASP A 434 -15.50 -1.07 1.77
CA ASP A 434 -15.91 -2.06 2.76
C ASP A 434 -14.76 -3.03 3.00
N VAL A 435 -14.05 -2.86 4.12
CA VAL A 435 -12.82 -3.61 4.43
C VAL A 435 -13.05 -4.46 5.67
N HIS A 436 -13.17 -5.78 5.50
CA HIS A 436 -13.58 -6.64 6.61
C HIS A 436 -13.02 -8.06 6.63
N HIS A 437 -12.98 -8.70 7.79
CA HIS A 437 -12.57 -10.11 7.90
C HIS A 437 -11.17 -10.39 7.32
N ASN A 438 -10.28 -9.39 7.30
CA ASN A 438 -8.90 -9.58 6.91
C ASN A 438 -8.01 -9.80 8.14
N THR A 439 -6.89 -10.51 7.95
CA THR A 439 -5.87 -10.71 8.97
C THR A 439 -4.60 -9.97 8.59
N PHE A 440 -4.05 -9.19 9.53
CA PHE A 440 -2.82 -8.42 9.33
C PHE A 440 -1.77 -8.81 10.36
N THR A 441 -0.55 -9.05 9.90
CA THR A 441 0.64 -9.21 10.73
C THR A 441 1.66 -8.19 10.28
N ILE A 442 1.76 -7.06 11.00
CA ILE A 442 2.61 -5.93 10.64
C ILE A 442 3.68 -5.73 11.70
N ALA A 443 4.88 -5.36 11.27
CA ALA A 443 5.95 -4.97 12.17
C ALA A 443 6.54 -3.62 11.76
N THR A 444 7.24 -2.98 12.70
CA THR A 444 8.17 -1.90 12.32
C THR A 444 9.20 -2.41 11.31
N ALA A 445 9.76 -1.48 10.54
CA ALA A 445 10.78 -1.77 9.53
C ALA A 445 12.08 -1.01 9.82
N PRO A 446 13.24 -1.46 9.34
CA PRO A 446 14.45 -0.63 9.27
C PRO A 446 14.16 0.65 8.43
N PRO A 447 14.98 1.70 8.52
CA PRO A 447 14.76 2.90 7.73
C PRO A 447 14.86 2.60 6.23
N ASN A 448 14.16 3.40 5.44
CA ASN A 448 14.38 3.48 4.01
C ASN A 448 15.26 4.69 3.63
N CYS A 449 15.56 4.81 2.34
CA CYS A 449 16.37 5.89 1.77
C CYS A 449 15.96 7.30 2.23
N GLU A 450 14.65 7.53 2.31
CA GLU A 450 14.06 8.84 2.64
C GLU A 450 14.07 9.11 4.15
N TYR A 451 13.72 8.11 4.96
CA TYR A 451 13.43 8.26 6.38
C TYR A 451 14.54 7.77 7.31
N ARG A 452 15.80 7.68 6.84
CA ARG A 452 16.97 7.34 7.67
C ARG A 452 17.14 8.18 8.94
N TYR A 453 16.76 9.45 8.90
CA TYR A 453 16.94 10.39 10.01
C TYR A 453 15.60 10.92 10.56
N SER A 454 14.53 10.17 10.34
CA SER A 454 13.16 10.58 10.68
C SER A 454 12.33 9.36 11.08
N ASP A 455 11.00 9.51 11.16
CA ASP A 455 10.07 8.44 11.46
C ASP A 455 9.50 7.81 10.20
N TRP A 456 9.43 6.48 10.16
CA TRP A 456 8.77 5.74 9.07
C TRP A 456 7.77 4.74 9.64
N SER A 457 6.50 4.89 9.23
CA SER A 457 5.39 4.08 9.72
C SER A 457 5.06 2.91 8.80
N GLN A 458 4.96 1.72 9.37
CA GLN A 458 4.27 0.58 8.78
C GLN A 458 2.85 0.45 9.36
N ASN A 459 1.85 0.31 8.50
CA ASN A 459 0.46 0.37 8.94
C ASN A 459 -0.29 -0.86 8.46
N ALA A 460 -1.13 -1.47 9.31
CA ALA A 460 -2.08 -2.47 8.81
C ALA A 460 -3.07 -1.78 7.87
N ILE A 461 -3.65 -0.66 8.31
CA ILE A 461 -4.54 0.17 7.49
C ILE A 461 -4.16 1.65 7.66
N ARG A 462 -3.81 2.30 6.56
CA ARG A 462 -3.63 3.76 6.49
C ARG A 462 -4.82 4.36 5.76
N MET A 463 -5.43 5.39 6.34
CA MET A 463 -6.47 6.18 5.70
C MET A 463 -5.99 7.63 5.59
N SER A 464 -5.94 8.19 4.39
CA SER A 464 -5.61 9.61 4.22
C SER A 464 -6.12 10.19 2.92
N ASP A 465 -6.56 11.44 2.97
CA ASP A 465 -6.93 12.26 1.81
C ASP A 465 -6.19 13.61 1.77
N TYR A 466 -5.18 13.79 2.61
CA TYR A 466 -4.46 15.06 2.79
C TYR A 466 -5.39 16.21 3.23
N ASP A 467 -6.29 15.91 4.17
CA ASP A 467 -7.19 16.89 4.81
C ASP A 467 -8.11 17.59 3.79
N ARG A 468 -8.71 16.81 2.88
CA ARG A 468 -9.75 17.36 1.99
C ARG A 468 -10.91 17.92 2.78
N ASP A 469 -11.60 18.90 2.20
CA ASP A 469 -12.81 19.44 2.81
C ASP A 469 -13.94 18.39 2.84
N PRO A 470 -14.82 18.44 3.85
CA PRO A 470 -15.99 17.56 3.94
C PRO A 470 -16.82 17.53 2.65
N GLY A 471 -17.12 16.33 2.15
CA GLY A 471 -17.90 16.11 0.93
C GLY A 471 -17.12 16.22 -0.37
N SER A 472 -15.80 16.46 -0.33
CA SER A 472 -14.96 16.51 -1.53
C SER A 472 -15.08 15.23 -2.37
N PRO A 473 -15.18 15.31 -3.72
CA PRO A 473 -15.23 14.12 -4.58
C PRO A 473 -13.96 13.25 -4.47
N ASP A 474 -12.83 13.85 -4.07
CA ASP A 474 -11.55 13.18 -3.83
C ASP A 474 -11.27 12.97 -2.32
N GLY A 475 -12.28 13.17 -1.46
CA GLY A 475 -12.16 12.96 -0.01
C GLY A 475 -12.26 11.49 0.38
N CYS A 476 -11.76 11.13 1.56
CA CYS A 476 -11.81 9.77 2.11
C CYS A 476 -12.89 9.69 3.21
N TYR A 477 -14.09 9.23 2.85
CA TYR A 477 -15.24 9.15 3.76
C TYR A 477 -16.23 8.05 3.38
N ASN A 478 -17.18 7.79 4.27
CA ASN A 478 -18.18 6.72 4.16
C ASN A 478 -17.55 5.33 3.95
N ASN A 479 -16.33 5.14 4.43
CA ASN A 479 -15.68 3.85 4.44
C ASN A 479 -16.05 3.10 5.72
N ARG A 480 -16.21 1.78 5.60
CA ARG A 480 -16.43 0.87 6.71
C ARG A 480 -15.24 -0.07 6.83
N VAL A 481 -14.66 -0.14 8.02
CA VAL A 481 -13.55 -1.03 8.31
C VAL A 481 -13.87 -1.84 9.55
N HIS A 482 -14.19 -3.13 9.38
CA HIS A 482 -14.75 -3.92 10.47
C HIS A 482 -14.40 -5.39 10.49
N HIS A 483 -14.48 -6.03 11.66
CA HIS A 483 -14.24 -7.48 11.79
C HIS A 483 -12.86 -7.92 11.27
N ASN A 484 -11.86 -7.03 11.27
CA ASN A 484 -10.48 -7.38 10.93
C ASN A 484 -9.72 -7.81 12.19
N THR A 485 -8.76 -8.71 12.02
CA THR A 485 -7.80 -9.11 13.07
C THR A 485 -6.44 -8.52 12.73
N ILE A 486 -5.89 -7.70 13.63
CA ILE A 486 -4.65 -6.96 13.40
C ILE A 486 -3.65 -7.28 14.51
N HIS A 487 -2.45 -7.71 14.11
CA HIS A 487 -1.32 -7.92 15.00
C HIS A 487 -0.18 -6.99 14.61
N VAL A 488 0.26 -6.17 15.56
CA VAL A 488 1.37 -5.22 15.38
C VAL A 488 2.51 -5.60 16.31
N THR A 489 3.71 -5.78 15.75
CA THR A 489 4.95 -5.96 16.53
C THR A 489 5.87 -4.75 16.35
N ALA A 490 6.07 -3.98 17.42
CA ALA A 490 6.81 -2.73 17.39
C ALA A 490 8.24 -2.91 17.92
N ARG A 491 9.22 -3.00 17.03
CA ARG A 491 10.65 -3.24 17.33
C ARG A 491 11.51 -2.01 17.05
N ALA A 492 12.52 -1.80 17.91
CA ALA A 492 13.54 -0.77 17.74
C ALA A 492 14.64 -1.19 16.77
N TYR A 493 15.37 -0.20 16.23
CA TYR A 493 16.56 -0.41 15.40
C TYR A 493 17.72 0.46 15.91
N PRO A 494 18.35 0.07 17.04
CA PRO A 494 19.32 0.91 17.76
C PRO A 494 20.59 1.22 16.97
N GLN A 495 20.87 0.48 15.90
CA GLN A 495 21.97 0.80 14.98
C GLN A 495 21.75 2.12 14.21
N PHE A 496 20.52 2.67 14.22
CA PHE A 496 20.18 3.94 13.55
C PHE A 496 19.84 5.02 14.58
N ASP A 497 20.87 5.73 15.04
CA ASP A 497 20.87 6.81 16.03
C ASP A 497 19.67 7.78 16.05
N ARG A 498 19.18 8.21 14.88
CA ARG A 498 18.13 9.23 14.72
C ARG A 498 16.85 8.70 14.07
N TYR A 499 16.78 7.39 13.82
CA TYR A 499 15.62 6.77 13.20
C TYR A 499 14.56 6.41 14.24
N ILE A 500 13.30 6.68 13.91
CA ILE A 500 12.15 6.34 14.74
C ILE A 500 11.30 5.32 13.98
N PRO A 501 11.49 4.02 14.23
CA PRO A 501 10.61 3.02 13.67
C PRO A 501 9.19 3.23 14.19
N ALA A 502 8.20 3.17 13.30
CA ALA A 502 6.81 3.28 13.68
C ALA A 502 5.97 2.15 13.10
N ALA A 503 5.00 1.64 13.87
CA ALA A 503 4.01 0.72 13.37
C ALA A 503 2.65 0.90 14.06
N TYR A 504 1.57 0.90 13.27
CA TYR A 504 0.23 1.16 13.77
C TYR A 504 -0.78 0.15 13.21
N GLY A 505 -1.81 -0.18 14.00
CA GLY A 505 -2.98 -0.87 13.46
C GLY A 505 -3.69 0.02 12.46
N PHE A 506 -4.02 1.23 12.89
CA PHE A 506 -4.60 2.28 12.06
C PHE A 506 -3.74 3.53 12.09
N HIS A 507 -3.46 4.10 10.91
CA HIS A 507 -3.00 5.48 10.75
C HIS A 507 -4.08 6.27 10.00
N TYR A 508 -4.78 7.13 10.72
CA TYR A 508 -5.91 7.90 10.20
C TYR A 508 -5.55 9.38 10.02
N SER A 509 -5.86 9.94 8.85
CA SER A 509 -5.56 11.32 8.44
C SER A 509 -6.51 11.79 7.33
N CYS A 510 -7.81 11.81 7.62
CA CYS A 510 -8.87 12.11 6.64
C CYS A 510 -9.71 13.33 7.06
N GLY A 511 -9.90 14.26 6.13
CA GLY A 511 -10.76 15.44 6.29
C GLY A 511 -12.11 15.33 5.56
N GLY A 512 -12.21 14.47 4.55
CA GLY A 512 -13.31 14.44 3.58
C GLY A 512 -14.69 14.07 4.14
N GLY A 513 -14.77 13.58 5.38
CA GLY A 513 -16.02 13.22 6.05
C GLY A 513 -15.82 12.10 7.07
N THR A 514 -16.94 11.52 7.52
CA THR A 514 -16.93 10.47 8.56
C THR A 514 -16.64 9.10 7.96
N ASN A 515 -15.75 8.35 8.63
CA ASN A 515 -15.52 6.93 8.40
C ASN A 515 -15.95 6.12 9.63
N HIS A 516 -16.33 4.86 9.43
CA HIS A 516 -16.78 3.96 10.49
C HIS A 516 -15.80 2.80 10.66
N ILE A 517 -15.16 2.73 11.83
CA ILE A 517 -14.17 1.70 12.14
C ILE A 517 -14.64 0.93 13.37
N HIS A 518 -15.07 -0.33 13.17
CA HIS A 518 -15.78 -1.03 14.24
C HIS A 518 -15.61 -2.54 14.28
N ASP A 519 -15.86 -3.16 15.42
CA ASP A 519 -15.81 -4.61 15.60
C ASP A 519 -14.46 -5.24 15.16
N ASN A 520 -13.36 -4.49 15.19
CA ASN A 520 -12.03 -5.02 14.89
C ASN A 520 -11.35 -5.54 16.16
N GLU A 521 -10.52 -6.57 16.01
CA GLU A 521 -9.62 -7.06 17.06
C GLU A 521 -8.19 -6.66 16.75
N ILE A 522 -7.55 -5.92 17.68
CA ILE A 522 -6.22 -5.36 17.48
C ILE A 522 -5.33 -5.74 18.66
N THR A 523 -4.19 -6.33 18.37
CA THR A 523 -3.13 -6.61 19.35
C THR A 523 -1.88 -5.84 18.98
N VAL A 524 -1.34 -5.08 19.92
CA VAL A 524 -0.07 -4.37 19.77
C VAL A 524 0.89 -4.86 20.83
N ASP A 525 2.01 -5.40 20.38
CA ASP A 525 3.12 -5.83 21.22
C ASP A 525 4.38 -5.01 20.90
N CYS A 526 4.86 -4.27 21.89
CA CYS A 526 6.14 -3.59 21.86
C CYS A 526 7.10 -4.28 22.85
N PRO A 527 8.03 -5.13 22.40
CA PRO A 527 8.90 -5.88 23.31
C PRO A 527 9.72 -5.00 24.27
N ASP A 528 10.04 -3.77 23.85
CA ASP A 528 10.67 -2.74 24.68
C ASP A 528 9.84 -1.44 24.63
N PRO A 529 8.84 -1.29 25.51
CA PRO A 529 8.00 -0.08 25.59
C PRO A 529 8.75 1.19 25.99
N THR A 530 10.02 1.08 26.41
CA THR A 530 10.87 2.22 26.80
C THR A 530 11.74 2.75 25.65
N SER A 531 11.81 2.00 24.55
CA SER A 531 12.54 2.40 23.35
C SER A 531 11.90 3.62 22.66
N ASN A 532 12.59 4.16 21.66
CA ASN A 532 12.10 5.29 20.87
C ASN A 532 11.01 4.92 19.84
N VAL A 533 10.54 3.67 19.81
CA VAL A 533 9.57 3.16 18.83
C VAL A 533 8.24 3.88 18.98
N ALA A 534 7.67 4.32 17.85
CA ALA A 534 6.36 4.98 17.82
C ALA A 534 5.27 3.97 17.43
N THR A 535 4.42 3.57 18.37
CA THR A 535 3.36 2.58 18.08
C THR A 535 2.08 2.83 18.90
N ALA A 536 0.96 2.40 18.33
CA ALA A 536 -0.38 2.43 18.91
C ALA A 536 -1.30 1.52 18.08
N ALA A 537 -2.44 1.11 18.63
CA ALA A 537 -3.46 0.43 17.82
C ALA A 537 -4.12 1.42 16.86
N ILE A 538 -4.36 2.65 17.33
CA ILE A 538 -4.98 3.73 16.57
C ILE A 538 -4.12 4.98 16.69
N PHE A 539 -3.56 5.45 15.58
CA PHE A 539 -2.80 6.70 15.47
C PHE A 539 -3.54 7.68 14.57
N ILE A 540 -3.78 8.90 15.05
CA ILE A 540 -4.61 9.90 14.39
C ILE A 540 -3.88 11.25 14.36
N SER A 541 -3.63 11.79 13.16
CA SER A 541 -3.01 13.12 13.03
C SER A 541 -3.23 13.78 11.66
N GLY A 542 -3.25 15.11 11.64
CA GLY A 542 -3.24 15.92 10.41
C GLY A 542 -4.59 16.06 9.71
N MET A 543 -5.67 16.35 10.44
CA MET A 543 -7.00 16.52 9.83
C MET A 543 -7.92 17.52 10.55
N LYS A 544 -9.00 17.92 9.87
CA LYS A 544 -10.07 18.77 10.40
C LYS A 544 -11.38 18.03 10.72
N SER A 545 -11.54 16.78 10.30
CA SER A 545 -12.77 15.99 10.46
C SER A 545 -12.55 14.70 11.26
N GLY A 546 -13.61 14.20 11.88
CA GLY A 546 -13.56 13.04 12.75
C GLY A 546 -13.92 11.71 12.08
N ALA A 547 -13.82 10.64 12.88
CA ALA A 547 -14.30 9.30 12.55
C ALA A 547 -14.99 8.69 13.76
N GLU A 548 -15.82 7.68 13.50
CA GLU A 548 -16.44 6.87 14.53
C GLU A 548 -15.67 5.56 14.73
N TRP A 549 -15.28 5.30 15.98
CA TRP A 549 -14.53 4.13 16.39
C TRP A 549 -15.33 3.38 17.45
N PHE A 550 -15.88 2.21 17.13
CA PHE A 550 -16.77 1.54 18.07
C PHE A 550 -16.70 0.03 18.10
N ASN A 551 -17.02 -0.56 19.26
CA ASN A 551 -17.00 -2.00 19.46
C ASN A 551 -15.66 -2.69 19.12
N ASN A 552 -14.55 -1.95 18.98
CA ASN A 552 -13.25 -2.55 18.74
C ASN A 552 -12.71 -3.14 20.04
N ARG A 553 -11.99 -4.26 19.94
CA ARG A 553 -11.25 -4.85 21.06
C ARG A 553 -9.76 -4.65 20.83
N ILE A 554 -9.10 -3.94 21.74
CA ILE A 554 -7.70 -3.57 21.63
C ILE A 554 -6.93 -4.14 22.82
N THR A 555 -5.94 -4.99 22.57
CA THR A 555 -4.99 -5.46 23.58
C THR A 555 -3.63 -4.81 23.32
N SER A 556 -3.08 -4.07 24.28
CA SER A 556 -1.82 -3.35 24.05
C SER A 556 -0.99 -3.18 25.30
N ASN A 557 0.33 -3.14 25.12
CA ASN A 557 1.31 -2.81 26.16
C ASN A 557 1.88 -1.38 26.07
N VAL A 558 1.41 -0.61 25.09
CA VAL A 558 1.68 0.82 24.86
C VAL A 558 0.34 1.56 24.74
N PRO A 559 0.29 2.91 24.69
CA PRO A 559 -0.98 3.60 24.50
C PRO A 559 -1.76 3.04 23.30
N ALA A 560 -3.00 2.59 23.55
CA ALA A 560 -3.86 2.01 22.53
C ALA A 560 -4.25 3.05 21.48
N ILE A 561 -4.48 4.28 21.90
CA ILE A 561 -4.91 5.39 21.05
C ILE A 561 -3.91 6.54 21.19
N TRP A 562 -3.42 7.08 20.07
CA TRP A 562 -2.61 8.30 20.02
C TRP A 562 -3.26 9.35 19.13
N LEU A 563 -3.62 10.49 19.73
CA LEU A 563 -4.29 11.61 19.10
C LEU A 563 -3.40 12.85 19.04
N GLY A 564 -3.28 13.46 17.87
CA GLY A 564 -2.42 14.64 17.68
C GLY A 564 -0.95 14.22 17.68
N GLY A 565 -0.35 14.20 16.49
CA GLY A 565 0.96 13.62 16.27
C GLY A 565 1.84 14.50 15.38
N ARG A 566 2.91 13.91 14.86
CA ARG A 566 3.89 14.60 14.00
C ARG A 566 3.28 15.22 12.74
N TYR A 567 2.19 14.66 12.24
CA TYR A 567 1.51 15.13 11.03
C TYR A 567 0.45 16.21 11.29
N GLY A 568 0.21 16.58 12.54
CA GLY A 568 -0.72 17.66 12.90
C GLY A 568 -1.76 17.27 13.95
N PRO A 569 -2.73 18.17 14.21
CA PRO A 569 -3.78 17.94 15.20
C PRO A 569 -4.80 16.88 14.75
N SER A 570 -5.64 16.45 15.68
CA SER A 570 -6.80 15.57 15.46
C SER A 570 -8.07 16.24 15.97
N ARG A 571 -9.24 15.95 15.37
CA ARG A 571 -10.49 16.63 15.75
C ARG A 571 -11.72 15.74 15.59
N PHE A 572 -12.73 15.95 16.44
CA PHE A 572 -14.09 15.42 16.26
C PHE A 572 -14.24 13.89 16.19
N HIS A 573 -13.30 13.13 16.76
CA HIS A 573 -13.41 11.67 16.81
C HIS A 573 -14.35 11.24 17.93
N ARG A 574 -15.12 10.18 17.67
CA ARG A 574 -15.95 9.54 18.69
C ARG A 574 -15.52 8.09 18.88
N PHE A 575 -15.06 7.78 20.09
CA PHE A 575 -14.70 6.43 20.52
C PHE A 575 -15.78 5.91 21.45
N TYR A 576 -16.49 4.85 21.07
CA TYR A 576 -17.55 4.33 21.92
C TYR A 576 -17.69 2.82 21.96
N ARG A 577 -17.99 2.26 23.14
CA ARG A 577 -18.14 0.81 23.35
C ARG A 577 -16.92 -0.03 22.95
N ASN A 578 -15.74 0.57 22.86
CA ASN A 578 -14.51 -0.17 22.64
C ASN A 578 -14.08 -0.84 23.94
N THR A 579 -13.43 -1.99 23.84
CA THR A 579 -12.77 -2.66 24.98
C THR A 579 -11.27 -2.51 24.83
N ILE A 580 -10.62 -1.89 25.81
CA ILE A 580 -9.17 -1.72 25.87
C ILE A 580 -8.62 -2.58 27.00
N VAL A 581 -7.67 -3.45 26.66
CA VAL A 581 -7.08 -4.44 27.56
C VAL A 581 -5.60 -4.16 27.72
N LYS A 582 -5.16 -3.91 28.96
CA LYS A 582 -3.73 -3.79 29.28
C LYS A 582 -3.07 -5.16 29.16
N ALA A 583 -2.08 -5.26 28.28
CA ALA A 583 -1.28 -6.48 28.11
C ALA A 583 -0.30 -6.70 29.29
N PRO A 584 0.13 -7.95 29.58
CA PRO A 584 0.95 -8.26 30.76
C PRO A 584 2.30 -7.53 30.86
N ASN A 585 2.94 -7.22 29.72
CA ASN A 585 4.23 -6.52 29.65
C ASN A 585 4.09 -4.99 29.56
N ALA A 586 2.90 -4.45 29.79
CA ALA A 586 2.67 -3.01 29.85
C ALA A 586 3.34 -2.38 31.09
N PRO A 587 3.84 -1.14 31.00
CA PRO A 587 4.41 -0.45 32.15
C PRO A 587 3.39 -0.24 33.27
N ALA A 588 3.87 -0.03 34.50
CA ALA A 588 3.01 0.11 35.67
C ALA A 588 2.02 1.27 35.53
N ASP A 589 2.49 2.40 34.99
CA ASP A 589 1.78 3.66 34.76
C ASP A 589 1.06 3.74 33.39
N PHE A 590 0.86 2.60 32.72
CA PHE A 590 0.17 2.48 31.44
C PHE A 590 -1.07 3.38 31.34
N GLN A 591 -1.06 4.27 30.35
CA GLN A 591 -2.21 5.09 29.96
C GLN A 591 -2.77 4.58 28.64
N PRO A 592 -4.06 4.24 28.54
CA PRO A 592 -4.65 3.72 27.30
C PRO A 592 -4.70 4.77 26.18
N VAL A 593 -4.64 6.06 26.51
CA VAL A 593 -4.68 7.16 25.54
C VAL A 593 -3.45 8.04 25.70
N LYS A 594 -2.86 8.42 24.57
CA LYS A 594 -1.82 9.43 24.45
C LYS A 594 -2.35 10.60 23.62
N ILE A 595 -2.13 11.83 24.09
CA ILE A 595 -2.51 13.04 23.34
C ILE A 595 -1.32 13.96 23.21
N GLY A 596 -1.02 14.32 21.97
CA GLY A 596 -0.18 15.44 21.62
C GLY A 596 1.21 15.08 21.08
N TRP A 597 1.78 16.08 20.41
CA TRP A 597 3.16 16.14 19.93
C TRP A 597 3.51 17.59 19.62
N TRP A 598 4.56 18.14 20.24
CA TRP A 598 4.89 19.56 20.14
C TRP A 598 3.65 20.44 20.41
N LYS A 599 3.20 21.29 19.47
CA LYS A 599 1.99 22.12 19.61
C LYS A 599 0.70 21.41 19.18
N TYR A 600 0.80 20.25 18.54
CA TYR A 600 -0.34 19.52 18.01
C TYR A 600 -1.01 18.72 19.11
N THR A 601 -2.34 18.75 19.13
CA THR A 601 -3.18 18.13 20.16
C THR A 601 -4.51 17.72 19.53
N THR A 602 -5.43 17.22 20.36
CA THR A 602 -6.79 16.90 19.93
C THR A 602 -7.80 17.97 20.34
N HIS A 603 -8.83 18.15 19.52
CA HIS A 603 -9.98 18.97 19.86
C HIS A 603 -11.30 18.22 19.69
N ASP A 604 -12.24 18.45 20.61
CA ASP A 604 -13.60 17.94 20.54
C ASP A 604 -13.67 16.42 20.29
N THR A 605 -12.76 15.66 20.92
CA THR A 605 -12.81 14.19 20.89
C THR A 605 -13.69 13.66 22.00
N GLU A 606 -14.44 12.61 21.71
CA GLU A 606 -15.45 12.04 22.59
C GLU A 606 -15.14 10.58 22.93
N PHE A 607 -15.19 10.22 24.22
CA PHE A 607 -15.05 8.85 24.71
C PHE A 607 -16.32 8.44 25.46
N TYR A 608 -17.11 7.52 24.90
CA TYR A 608 -18.38 7.07 25.49
C TYR A 608 -18.41 5.58 25.77
N SER A 609 -18.76 5.17 27.00
CA SER A 609 -19.06 3.75 27.30
C SER A 609 -17.92 2.78 26.90
N ASN A 610 -16.66 3.24 26.93
CA ASN A 610 -15.51 2.36 26.66
C ASN A 610 -15.18 1.56 27.92
N ARG A 611 -14.83 0.29 27.75
CA ARG A 611 -14.46 -0.63 28.82
C ARG A 611 -12.95 -0.77 28.90
N PHE A 612 -12.42 -0.80 30.12
CA PHE A 612 -11.00 -0.93 30.41
C PHE A 612 -10.77 -2.18 31.27
N GLU A 613 -9.95 -3.11 30.77
CA GLU A 613 -9.61 -4.36 31.47
C GLU A 613 -8.15 -4.29 31.92
N ASN A 614 -7.91 -4.59 33.19
CA ASN A 614 -6.59 -4.51 33.84
C ASN A 614 -5.94 -3.11 33.78
N CYS A 615 -6.73 -2.08 33.49
CA CYS A 615 -6.36 -0.67 33.57
C CYS A 615 -7.61 0.19 33.82
N SER A 616 -7.42 1.49 33.96
CA SER A 616 -8.49 2.48 34.00
C SER A 616 -8.33 3.44 32.84
N PHE A 617 -9.40 4.18 32.50
CA PHE A 617 -9.26 5.29 31.56
C PHE A 617 -8.24 6.30 32.09
N GLY A 618 -7.35 6.73 31.22
CA GLY A 618 -6.32 7.68 31.55
C GLY A 618 -5.62 8.19 30.29
N VAL A 619 -5.04 9.38 30.41
CA VAL A 619 -4.48 10.14 29.29
C VAL A 619 -3.07 10.59 29.63
N ALA A 620 -2.10 10.13 28.84
CA ALA A 620 -0.76 10.69 28.81
C ALA A 620 -0.74 11.92 27.90
N LEU A 621 -0.37 13.08 28.44
CA LEU A 621 -0.23 14.32 27.67
C LEU A 621 1.23 14.53 27.26
N GLU A 622 1.46 14.82 25.98
CA GLU A 622 2.76 15.19 25.43
C GLU A 622 2.67 16.52 24.67
N GLY A 623 3.73 17.32 24.78
CA GLY A 623 3.83 18.62 24.11
C GLY A 623 3.18 19.77 24.88
N THR A 624 2.89 20.86 24.18
CA THR A 624 2.43 22.15 24.72
C THR A 624 1.01 22.52 24.30
N GLY A 625 0.37 21.72 23.43
CA GLY A 625 -1.00 21.97 23.00
C GLY A 625 -2.03 21.76 24.12
N THR A 626 -3.13 22.50 24.07
CA THR A 626 -4.25 22.41 25.02
C THR A 626 -5.33 21.48 24.47
N PRO A 627 -5.40 20.20 24.88
CA PRO A 627 -6.41 19.28 24.38
C PRO A 627 -7.82 19.67 24.84
N THR A 628 -8.82 19.32 24.03
CA THR A 628 -10.21 19.28 24.49
C THR A 628 -10.81 17.92 24.17
N TYR A 629 -11.44 17.31 25.18
CA TYR A 629 -12.14 16.03 25.01
C TYR A 629 -13.24 15.85 26.07
N LEU A 630 -14.09 14.87 25.81
CA LEU A 630 -15.26 14.53 26.61
C LEU A 630 -15.19 13.06 27.00
N VAL A 631 -15.62 12.76 28.22
CA VAL A 631 -15.84 11.39 28.66
C VAL A 631 -17.26 11.28 29.16
N GLY A 632 -17.95 10.21 28.79
CA GLY A 632 -19.31 9.97 29.23
C GLY A 632 -19.82 8.58 28.97
N TRP A 633 -21.14 8.46 29.04
CA TRP A 633 -21.83 7.18 29.13
C TRP A 633 -23.12 7.17 28.31
N THR A 634 -23.63 5.97 28.07
CA THR A 634 -24.91 5.76 27.40
C THR A 634 -26.02 5.72 28.45
N LEU A 635 -26.98 6.63 28.33
CA LEU A 635 -28.26 6.57 29.04
C LEU A 635 -29.30 5.89 28.15
N THR A 636 -29.82 4.77 28.61
CA THR A 636 -30.97 4.09 27.99
C THR A 636 -32.23 4.40 28.78
N VAL A 637 -33.18 5.10 28.18
CA VAL A 637 -34.50 5.35 28.75
C VAL A 637 -35.45 4.29 28.22
N LYS A 638 -36.03 3.50 29.12
CA LYS A 638 -37.00 2.46 28.80
C LYS A 638 -38.39 2.90 29.25
N LEU A 639 -39.27 3.19 28.30
CA LEU A 639 -40.64 3.59 28.56
C LEU A 639 -41.58 2.41 28.36
N ALA A 640 -42.33 2.09 29.40
CA ALA A 640 -43.39 1.08 29.35
C ALA A 640 -44.72 1.67 29.86
N ASP A 641 -45.84 1.22 29.32
CA ASP A 641 -47.17 1.62 29.78
C ASP A 641 -47.51 0.99 31.15
N ALA A 642 -48.71 1.27 31.65
CA ALA A 642 -49.19 0.71 32.91
C ALA A 642 -49.28 -0.83 32.92
N ALA A 643 -49.43 -1.47 31.76
CA ALA A 643 -49.42 -2.92 31.59
C ALA A 643 -47.99 -3.50 31.45
N GLY A 644 -46.96 -2.65 31.52
CA GLY A 644 -45.56 -3.02 31.33
C GLY A 644 -45.17 -3.25 29.87
N GLN A 645 -46.04 -2.90 28.91
CA GLN A 645 -45.76 -3.04 27.49
C GLN A 645 -44.90 -1.86 26.99
N PRO A 646 -43.94 -2.09 26.08
CA PRO A 646 -43.14 -1.01 25.53
C PRO A 646 -43.97 0.06 24.81
N VAL A 647 -43.69 1.33 25.08
CA VAL A 647 -44.35 2.44 24.39
C VAL A 647 -43.48 2.90 23.23
N LYS A 648 -43.88 2.57 22.00
CA LYS A 648 -43.21 2.98 20.75
C LYS A 648 -43.47 4.45 20.41
N GLY A 649 -42.45 5.15 19.91
CA GLY A 649 -42.57 6.48 19.33
C GLY A 649 -42.84 7.61 20.32
N ALA A 650 -42.76 7.33 21.63
CA ALA A 650 -42.92 8.32 22.67
C ALA A 650 -41.72 9.26 22.71
N GLU A 651 -41.99 10.54 22.96
CA GLU A 651 -40.95 11.54 23.08
C GLU A 651 -40.18 11.38 24.40
N VAL A 652 -38.85 11.47 24.29
CA VAL A 652 -37.91 11.52 25.41
C VAL A 652 -37.06 12.77 25.24
N ILE A 653 -37.20 13.72 26.16
CA ILE A 653 -36.39 14.94 26.22
C ILE A 653 -35.38 14.80 27.35
N ILE A 654 -34.12 15.07 27.07
CA ILE A 654 -33.05 15.07 28.07
C ILE A 654 -32.47 16.47 28.13
N SER A 655 -32.46 17.09 29.31
CA SER A 655 -31.94 18.44 29.53
C SER A 655 -30.75 18.41 30.50
N SER A 656 -29.79 19.30 30.30
CA SER A 656 -28.68 19.56 31.24
C SER A 656 -29.22 20.20 32.52
N GLN A 657 -28.85 19.69 33.69
CA GLN A 657 -29.26 20.31 34.96
C GLN A 657 -28.53 21.64 35.23
N ALA A 658 -27.39 21.89 34.58
CA ALA A 658 -26.59 23.09 34.82
C ALA A 658 -27.28 24.36 34.30
N ASP A 659 -27.92 24.26 33.12
CA ASP A 659 -28.47 25.40 32.39
C ASP A 659 -29.89 25.14 31.84
N GLY A 660 -30.47 23.97 32.12
CA GLY A 660 -31.81 23.60 31.70
C GLY A 660 -31.97 23.32 30.20
N LYS A 661 -30.90 23.37 29.42
CA LYS A 661 -30.96 23.22 27.96
C LYS A 661 -31.16 21.77 27.56
N ASP A 662 -32.04 21.54 26.61
CA ASP A 662 -32.23 20.21 26.00
C ASP A 662 -30.95 19.79 25.27
N VAL A 663 -30.35 18.68 25.71
CA VAL A 663 -29.15 18.08 25.12
C VAL A 663 -29.48 16.92 24.18
N ALA A 664 -30.67 16.32 24.31
CA ALA A 664 -31.18 15.34 23.37
C ALA A 664 -32.72 15.36 23.31
N LYS A 665 -33.28 15.15 22.12
CA LYS A 665 -34.71 14.91 21.87
C LYS A 665 -34.83 13.67 21.02
N LEU A 666 -35.37 12.61 21.60
CA LEU A 666 -35.40 11.27 21.01
C LEU A 666 -36.82 10.74 20.97
N LYS A 667 -37.01 9.68 20.20
CA LYS A 667 -38.22 8.86 20.23
C LYS A 667 -37.85 7.44 20.64
N THR A 668 -38.72 6.80 21.39
CA THR A 668 -38.58 5.39 21.72
C THR A 668 -38.77 4.50 20.49
N ASP A 669 -37.98 3.44 20.38
CA ASP A 669 -38.12 2.40 19.36
C ASP A 669 -39.26 1.41 19.68
N ASP A 670 -39.35 0.33 18.92
CA ASP A 670 -40.37 -0.72 19.08
C ASP A 670 -40.25 -1.48 20.41
N ALA A 671 -39.06 -1.44 21.04
CA ALA A 671 -38.81 -1.98 22.37
C ALA A 671 -38.99 -0.94 23.49
N GLY A 672 -39.52 0.25 23.16
CA GLY A 672 -39.76 1.32 24.11
C GLY A 672 -38.47 2.01 24.57
N LEU A 673 -37.37 1.89 23.82
CA LEU A 673 -36.05 2.39 24.21
C LEU A 673 -35.68 3.67 23.49
N ALA A 674 -35.15 4.64 24.22
CA ALA A 674 -34.43 5.79 23.68
C ALA A 674 -33.01 5.83 24.27
N LYS A 675 -31.98 6.01 23.43
CA LYS A 675 -30.57 5.97 23.87
C LYS A 675 -29.86 7.29 23.55
N ALA A 676 -29.16 7.84 24.53
CA ALA A 676 -28.34 9.05 24.38
C ALA A 676 -26.93 8.83 24.94
N MET A 677 -25.91 9.28 24.21
CA MET A 677 -24.55 9.40 24.73
C MET A 677 -24.37 10.79 25.35
N LEU A 678 -24.05 10.83 26.63
CA LEU A 678 -24.09 12.04 27.44
C LEU A 678 -22.80 12.18 28.27
N PRO A 679 -22.13 13.33 28.26
CA PRO A 679 -20.86 13.51 28.96
C PRO A 679 -21.02 13.42 30.50
N GLU A 680 -20.12 12.71 31.17
CA GLU A 680 -19.91 12.85 32.61
C GLU A 680 -19.09 14.11 32.89
N TYR A 681 -18.03 14.35 32.10
CA TYR A 681 -17.15 15.49 32.25
C TYR A 681 -16.53 15.94 30.93
N ARG A 682 -16.05 17.18 30.95
CA ARG A 682 -15.28 17.80 29.86
C ARG A 682 -13.87 18.10 30.34
N VAL A 683 -12.91 18.06 29.42
CA VAL A 683 -11.53 18.46 29.70
C VAL A 683 -11.14 19.59 28.75
N ASN A 684 -10.51 20.62 29.32
CA ASN A 684 -9.85 21.70 28.60
C ASN A 684 -8.43 21.87 29.15
N GLY A 685 -7.43 21.45 28.39
CA GLY A 685 -6.05 21.38 28.86
C GLY A 685 -5.89 20.36 29.96
N ARG A 686 -5.64 20.84 31.18
CA ARG A 686 -5.53 20.01 32.40
C ARG A 686 -6.76 20.14 33.31
N GLU A 687 -7.68 21.03 32.98
CA GLU A 687 -8.87 21.27 33.78
C GLU A 687 -9.97 20.27 33.41
N LYS A 688 -10.47 19.57 34.43
CA LYS A 688 -11.61 18.66 34.32
C LYS A 688 -12.85 19.33 34.92
N SER A 689 -13.89 19.49 34.12
CA SER A 689 -15.16 20.09 34.53
C SER A 689 -16.27 19.04 34.50
N PRO A 690 -16.89 18.69 35.65
CA PRO A 690 -18.02 17.76 35.68
C PRO A 690 -19.26 18.37 35.01
N CYS A 691 -20.10 17.54 34.40
CA CYS A 691 -21.42 17.92 33.94
C CYS A 691 -22.42 17.77 35.11
N ALA A 692 -23.32 18.74 35.30
CA ALA A 692 -24.19 18.81 36.49
C ALA A 692 -25.31 17.76 36.57
N GLY A 693 -25.24 16.68 35.78
CA GLY A 693 -26.31 15.70 35.63
C GLY A 693 -27.37 16.09 34.60
N TYR A 694 -28.33 15.20 34.44
CA TYR A 694 -29.36 15.25 33.40
C TYR A 694 -30.76 15.15 33.99
N LEU A 695 -31.71 15.76 33.30
CA LEU A 695 -33.13 15.72 33.59
C LEU A 695 -33.83 15.04 32.42
N VAL A 696 -34.45 13.89 32.65
CA VAL A 696 -35.12 13.09 31.62
C VAL A 696 -36.63 13.30 31.75
N ARG A 697 -37.27 13.74 30.66
CA ARG A 697 -38.73 13.89 30.57
C ARG A 697 -39.27 12.92 29.55
N ALA A 698 -40.12 12.00 29.98
CA ALA A 698 -40.80 11.04 29.13
C ALA A 698 -42.11 10.57 29.77
N GLY A 699 -43.15 10.33 28.97
CA GLY A 699 -44.42 9.77 29.47
C GLY A 699 -45.09 10.59 30.58
N GLY A 700 -44.91 11.92 30.59
CA GLY A 700 -45.44 12.81 31.62
C GLY A 700 -44.65 12.85 32.94
N ARG A 701 -43.52 12.13 33.02
CA ARG A 701 -42.63 12.12 34.19
C ARG A 701 -41.34 12.86 33.93
N GLU A 702 -40.70 13.27 35.03
CA GLU A 702 -39.40 13.92 35.05
C GLU A 702 -38.49 13.21 36.06
N GLU A 703 -37.30 12.79 35.64
CA GLU A 703 -36.35 12.04 36.45
C GLU A 703 -34.94 12.64 36.36
N LYS A 704 -34.24 12.71 37.51
CA LYS A 704 -32.86 13.21 37.58
C LYS A 704 -31.88 12.06 37.47
N VAL A 705 -30.89 12.18 36.59
CA VAL A 705 -29.86 11.16 36.38
C VAL A 705 -28.47 11.79 36.41
N MET A 706 -27.61 11.29 37.29
CA MET A 706 -26.16 11.49 37.22
C MET A 706 -25.53 10.32 36.46
N LEU A 707 -24.60 10.59 35.54
CA LEU A 707 -23.90 9.54 34.80
C LEU A 707 -22.46 9.41 35.28
N ASP A 708 -22.12 8.24 35.81
CA ASP A 708 -20.80 7.77 36.24
C ASP A 708 -20.50 6.37 35.65
N GLY A 709 -21.36 5.94 34.72
CA GLY A 709 -21.40 4.64 34.06
C GLY A 709 -22.60 4.59 33.13
N ASP A 710 -22.67 3.56 32.28
CA ASP A 710 -23.88 3.30 31.49
C ASP A 710 -25.07 3.06 32.43
N LYS A 711 -26.21 3.71 32.16
CA LYS A 711 -27.41 3.61 33.00
C LYS A 711 -28.64 3.28 32.17
N GLU A 712 -29.49 2.43 32.74
CA GLU A 712 -30.86 2.23 32.27
C GLU A 712 -31.82 2.93 33.24
N LEU A 713 -32.67 3.80 32.72
CA LEU A 713 -33.75 4.46 33.44
C LEU A 713 -35.08 3.93 32.95
N ALA A 714 -35.77 3.17 33.78
CA ALA A 714 -37.11 2.69 33.49
C ALA A 714 -38.15 3.73 33.92
N ILE A 715 -38.93 4.25 32.98
CA ILE A 715 -40.05 5.17 33.22
C ILE A 715 -41.34 4.42 32.94
N ARG A 716 -42.27 4.48 33.89
CA ARG A 716 -43.65 4.01 33.75
C ARG A 716 -44.54 5.20 34.08
N PRO A 717 -45.43 5.65 33.18
CA PRO A 717 -46.37 6.75 33.45
C PRO A 717 -47.09 6.58 34.79
#